data_AF-A0A316PH42-F1
#
_entry.id   AF-A0A316PH42-F1
#
_cell.length_a   1.000
_cell.length_b   1.000
_cell.length_c   1.000
_cell.angle_alpha   90.00
_cell.angle_beta   90.00
_cell.angle_gamma   90.00
#
_symmetry.space_group_name_H-M   'P 1'
#
loop_
_entity.id
_entity.type
_entity.pdbx_description
1 polymer ?
#
loop_
_entity_poly.entity_id
_entity_poly.type
_entity_poly.pdbx_seq_one_letter_code
_entity_poly.pdbx_strand_id
1 'polypeptide(L)'
;MRKRRLGSILISAALIVILAVFLINLKEGSSRAPADAVALSEIMISNKGSVPDNLGGYPDYIELHNGSTEKADISGYGLSDSLLEGAKYVFPAGTVLEPGAYVVVWCGGEAEDGMHAPFKLSAGEEAVLFDASGRPLDTAVLNSVDSGMVLRREGEVWTQAKPCPGYPKTEEGMAEYEKSLKETEDIGLYINEFMASNATTICDSFGSYSDWIELYNSTDTDMDISGFGISDNLSQPMKYRFPDGTTIAAKGYLVVFCSGNEGMQNGELHAPFGLRSYGEDVVIANRAGRIIDSYSFKNQETDVSMARIPDGAGEFQSNSQPSPGYPNTGAGYSAFDAANRLPLSGVYISEFGGSTGSVASDWVEIYNSTGSAVSLAGYGLSNNPKNPAKWVFPDISIEPGEYLLLYATGSADKAQKKNLKLNFCISSTGEALFFFDPNGKLIDKLSAGRMRSGQSYGRDGSDNRFYYAEPTPGAQNGKGYEGITQLPAFSVTPGIYDNAVTVAITAGEGETIRYTTDCTTPNASSEVYSGELSISKNSVIRAAAFRDGYLSGDVATATYLFRSDGVNHALPVVTLVTDPDNLWNSKTGIYATGDQFDPDAASYADTLKSATYYQAKFATEEQVDTIWEKPAAFSLFDDNGRQVFTQNVGIRIAGSFGRGRAQKGFNVIARKEYGKGSMEYPFFENRPYKEYKAVVLRAGAQDQNRSKIRDELASGLLEGTDINILYQAYRPTVLYLNGEYWGVYFLKEKRNRFFVAQHENTENNVDLAIGKGFKQRSYGDNSDWVSLYEYATSHDLSSAEAYAYVSERMDVDSFRDYMIAEIYNGNTDTYNFQYYRLKGGKWKFIFYDFCWGFQSPGHETLAFRMGKTPSDVCSAKLFAAMLQNKGWRDSFCRRFGELLNTAFAPERVSALIEELYGYVEPEIKREREKFNKDTFMGVKQPNTNLGTYEGFQSEISKLKDFAQKRPEELKRQLQSNLGLSDSYMKEVFG
;
A
#
# COMPACT_ATOMS: atom_id res chain seq x y z
N MET A 1 -31.15 31.89 47.27
CA MET A 1 -30.99 32.49 45.92
C MET A 1 -30.84 31.50 44.76
N ARG A 2 -30.62 30.19 44.97
CA ARG A 2 -30.58 29.19 43.86
C ARG A 2 -31.94 28.70 43.34
N LYS A 3 -33.06 28.98 44.01
CA LYS A 3 -34.41 28.60 43.54
C LYS A 3 -35.13 29.65 42.68
N ARG A 4 -34.60 30.89 42.57
CA ARG A 4 -35.20 31.96 41.75
C ARG A 4 -34.65 32.06 40.31
N ARG A 5 -33.52 31.40 39.99
CA ARG A 5 -32.95 31.38 38.62
C ARG A 5 -33.42 30.20 37.74
N LEU A 6 -33.89 29.10 38.33
CA LEU A 6 -34.50 28.01 37.54
C LEU A 6 -35.91 28.39 37.04
N GLY A 7 -36.66 29.16 37.82
CA GLY A 7 -38.01 29.61 37.44
C GLY A 7 -38.01 30.57 36.25
N SER A 8 -37.01 31.45 36.12
CA SER A 8 -36.90 32.38 34.99
C SER A 8 -36.47 31.70 33.68
N ILE A 9 -35.62 30.67 33.73
CA ILE A 9 -35.16 29.94 32.53
C ILE A 9 -36.25 29.00 32.01
N LEU A 10 -37.00 28.34 32.91
CA LEU A 10 -38.13 27.50 32.52
C LEU A 10 -39.32 28.30 31.97
N ILE A 11 -39.54 29.54 32.45
CA ILE A 11 -40.60 30.42 31.94
C ILE A 11 -40.23 30.97 30.55
N SER A 12 -38.95 31.31 30.29
CA SER A 12 -38.51 31.74 28.94
C SER A 12 -38.55 30.60 27.93
N ALA A 13 -38.10 29.40 28.28
CA ALA A 13 -38.18 28.23 27.39
C ALA A 13 -39.64 27.81 27.12
N ALA A 14 -40.52 27.90 28.12
CA ALA A 14 -41.95 27.64 27.92
C ALA A 14 -42.64 28.71 27.07
N LEU A 15 -42.28 30.00 27.20
CA LEU A 15 -42.83 31.05 26.34
C LEU A 15 -42.40 30.89 24.88
N ILE A 16 -41.15 30.46 24.63
CA ILE A 16 -40.61 30.22 23.28
C ILE A 16 -41.27 28.99 22.64
N VAL A 17 -41.50 27.91 23.40
CA VAL A 17 -42.26 26.75 22.91
C VAL A 17 -43.72 27.12 22.66
N ILE A 18 -44.34 27.96 23.49
CA ILE A 18 -45.73 28.43 23.25
C ILE A 18 -45.80 29.35 22.02
N LEU A 19 -44.81 30.20 21.78
CA LEU A 19 -44.75 31.05 20.57
C LEU A 19 -44.48 30.22 19.31
N ALA A 20 -43.59 29.22 19.39
CA ALA A 20 -43.35 28.27 18.32
C ALA A 20 -44.60 27.43 18.01
N VAL A 21 -45.31 26.93 19.03
CA VAL A 21 -46.58 26.21 18.87
C VAL A 21 -47.69 27.13 18.34
N PHE A 22 -47.69 28.43 18.69
CA PHE A 22 -48.63 29.41 18.14
C PHE A 22 -48.35 29.71 16.66
N LEU A 23 -47.08 29.71 16.23
CA LEU A 23 -46.67 29.85 14.83
C LEU A 23 -46.91 28.56 14.01
N ILE A 24 -46.77 27.39 14.62
CA ILE A 24 -47.07 26.08 14.00
C ILE A 24 -48.57 25.94 13.73
N ASN A 25 -49.44 26.41 14.64
CA ASN A 25 -50.91 26.37 14.44
C ASN A 25 -51.45 27.41 13.43
N LEU A 26 -50.61 28.28 12.86
CA LEU A 26 -50.96 29.16 11.73
C LEU A 26 -50.61 28.55 10.36
N LYS A 27 -49.96 27.38 10.33
CA LYS A 27 -49.54 26.68 9.11
C LYS A 27 -50.40 25.45 8.82
N GLU A 28 -51.70 25.62 8.59
CA GLU A 28 -52.45 24.64 7.79
C GLU A 28 -53.28 25.36 6.72
N GLY A 29 -52.88 25.20 5.45
CA GLY A 29 -53.76 25.44 4.31
C GLY A 29 -53.43 26.58 3.34
N SER A 30 -52.16 26.91 3.05
CA SER A 30 -51.83 27.69 1.85
C SER A 30 -50.52 27.24 1.22
N SER A 31 -50.50 27.03 -0.10
CA SER A 31 -49.27 26.86 -0.88
C SER A 31 -48.35 28.06 -0.63
N ARG A 32 -47.16 27.83 -0.05
CA ARG A 32 -46.13 28.88 0.09
C ARG A 32 -45.84 29.48 -1.28
N ALA A 33 -45.72 30.80 -1.37
CA ALA A 33 -45.20 31.43 -2.58
C ALA A 33 -43.76 30.92 -2.83
N PRO A 34 -43.27 30.87 -4.08
CA PRO A 34 -41.91 30.42 -4.39
C PRO A 34 -40.82 31.13 -3.57
N ALA A 35 -40.99 32.44 -3.32
CA ALA A 35 -40.08 33.22 -2.49
C ALA A 35 -40.10 32.81 -0.99
N ASP A 36 -41.25 32.34 -0.47
CA ASP A 36 -41.35 31.80 0.89
C ASP A 36 -40.74 30.39 1.02
N ALA A 37 -40.34 29.76 -0.10
CA ALA A 37 -39.67 28.47 -0.14
C ALA A 37 -38.13 28.57 -0.09
N VAL A 38 -37.58 29.78 -0.11
CA VAL A 38 -36.16 30.03 0.14
C VAL A 38 -35.86 29.83 1.63
N ALA A 39 -34.80 29.07 1.93
CA ALA A 39 -34.45 28.69 3.28
C ALA A 39 -32.93 28.76 3.50
N LEU A 40 -32.52 28.83 4.77
CA LEU A 40 -31.12 28.70 5.17
C LEU A 40 -30.66 27.26 4.84
N SER A 41 -29.53 27.13 4.15
CA SER A 41 -28.99 25.82 3.72
C SER A 41 -27.65 25.48 4.36
N GLU A 42 -26.75 26.45 4.48
CA GLU A 42 -25.40 26.25 5.01
C GLU A 42 -24.93 27.53 5.72
N ILE A 43 -24.30 27.39 6.88
CA ILE A 43 -23.84 28.54 7.68
C ILE A 43 -22.42 28.26 8.20
N MET A 44 -21.48 29.14 7.87
CA MET A 44 -20.11 29.12 8.36
C MET A 44 -19.94 30.18 9.44
N ILE A 45 -19.58 29.76 10.66
CA ILE A 45 -19.39 30.67 11.81
C ILE A 45 -17.93 30.74 12.29
N SER A 46 -17.03 30.06 11.57
CA SER A 46 -15.60 30.01 11.88
C SER A 46 -14.80 29.78 10.59
N ASN A 47 -14.89 30.74 9.66
CA ASN A 47 -14.17 30.68 8.39
C ASN A 47 -12.68 31.00 8.58
N LYS A 48 -11.89 29.99 8.96
CA LYS A 48 -10.44 30.12 9.22
C LYS A 48 -9.60 29.85 7.98
N GLY A 49 -9.90 30.50 6.86
CA GLY A 49 -9.17 30.26 5.62
C GLY A 49 -9.78 29.20 4.71
N SER A 50 -10.99 28.71 5.02
CA SER A 50 -11.57 27.53 4.35
C SER A 50 -12.35 27.84 3.09
N VAL A 51 -13.09 28.95 3.06
CA VAL A 51 -13.85 29.37 1.88
C VAL A 51 -13.56 30.85 1.62
N PRO A 52 -12.87 31.20 0.53
CA PRO A 52 -12.61 32.60 0.22
C PRO A 52 -13.87 33.28 -0.35
N ASP A 53 -14.03 34.57 -0.05
CA ASP A 53 -14.97 35.43 -0.76
C ASP A 53 -14.40 35.88 -2.13
N ASN A 54 -15.18 36.67 -2.87
CA ASN A 54 -14.79 37.23 -4.17
C ASN A 54 -13.64 38.25 -4.11
N LEU A 55 -13.27 38.71 -2.90
CA LEU A 55 -12.18 39.65 -2.64
C LEU A 55 -10.93 38.92 -2.08
N GLY A 56 -11.01 37.61 -1.86
CA GLY A 56 -9.97 36.79 -1.24
C GLY A 56 -9.95 36.86 0.30
N GLY A 57 -10.94 37.48 0.92
CA GLY A 57 -11.16 37.45 2.38
C GLY A 57 -11.77 36.12 2.83
N TYR A 58 -11.82 35.90 4.15
CA TYR A 58 -12.43 34.73 4.78
C TYR A 58 -13.47 35.11 5.84
N PRO A 59 -14.49 35.90 5.49
CA PRO A 59 -15.59 36.18 6.39
C PRO A 59 -16.44 34.92 6.63
N ASP A 60 -17.12 34.87 7.77
CA ASP A 60 -18.21 33.92 8.00
C ASP A 60 -19.27 34.07 6.90
N TYR A 61 -20.17 33.10 6.71
CA TYR A 61 -21.22 33.25 5.69
C TYR A 61 -22.52 32.55 6.02
N ILE A 62 -23.59 33.05 5.40
CA ILE A 62 -24.90 32.42 5.35
C ILE A 62 -25.20 32.10 3.89
N GLU A 63 -25.61 30.87 3.63
CA GLU A 63 -26.10 30.42 2.34
C GLU A 63 -27.62 30.20 2.38
N LEU A 64 -28.30 30.65 1.32
CA LEU A 64 -29.70 30.38 1.06
C LEU A 64 -29.88 29.45 -0.14
N HIS A 65 -30.94 28.64 -0.12
CA HIS A 65 -31.31 27.74 -1.21
C HIS A 65 -32.77 27.95 -1.62
N ASN A 66 -33.03 28.07 -2.92
CA ASN A 66 -34.37 27.98 -3.49
C ASN A 66 -34.74 26.51 -3.76
N GLY A 67 -35.37 25.86 -2.79
CA GLY A 67 -35.83 24.48 -2.92
C GLY A 67 -37.12 24.29 -3.72
N SER A 68 -37.67 25.34 -4.32
CA SER A 68 -38.89 25.26 -5.13
C SER A 68 -38.60 24.97 -6.61
N THR A 69 -39.64 24.58 -7.35
CA THR A 69 -39.59 24.39 -8.81
C THR A 69 -39.78 25.69 -9.58
N GLU A 70 -39.94 26.82 -8.90
CA GLU A 70 -40.18 28.14 -9.49
C GLU A 70 -39.09 29.13 -9.08
N LYS A 71 -38.90 30.19 -9.86
CA LYS A 71 -37.96 31.26 -9.50
C LYS A 71 -38.47 32.03 -8.28
N ALA A 72 -37.57 32.40 -7.39
CA ALA A 72 -37.85 33.15 -6.18
C ALA A 72 -37.24 34.55 -6.26
N ASP A 73 -38.07 35.59 -6.30
CA ASP A 73 -37.62 36.97 -6.12
C ASP A 73 -37.48 37.27 -4.62
N ILE A 74 -36.24 37.46 -4.18
CA ILE A 74 -35.90 37.74 -2.78
C ILE A 74 -35.48 39.20 -2.58
N SER A 75 -35.82 40.09 -3.52
CA SER A 75 -35.60 41.53 -3.38
C SER A 75 -36.21 42.04 -2.07
N GLY A 76 -35.41 42.72 -1.25
CA GLY A 76 -35.87 43.25 0.04
C GLY A 76 -35.96 42.23 1.17
N TYR A 77 -35.67 40.94 0.93
CA TYR A 77 -35.51 39.96 2.02
C TYR A 77 -34.32 40.35 2.88
N GLY A 78 -34.30 39.89 4.13
CA GLY A 78 -33.30 40.31 5.10
C GLY A 78 -32.59 39.18 5.81
N LEU A 79 -31.34 39.41 6.21
CA LEU A 79 -30.56 38.51 7.08
C LEU A 79 -30.15 39.23 8.37
N SER A 80 -30.08 38.47 9.47
CA SER A 80 -29.49 38.91 10.74
C SER A 80 -28.92 37.74 11.53
N ASP A 81 -27.98 38.05 12.42
CA ASP A 81 -27.49 37.30 13.58
C ASP A 81 -28.42 37.36 14.82
N SER A 82 -29.63 37.93 14.70
CA SER A 82 -30.55 38.12 15.84
C SER A 82 -32.01 38.15 15.40
N LEU A 83 -32.84 37.34 16.05
CA LEU A 83 -34.29 37.32 15.82
C LEU A 83 -34.99 38.59 16.31
N LEU A 84 -34.41 39.28 17.29
CA LEU A 84 -35.04 40.42 17.98
C LEU A 84 -34.71 41.77 17.34
N GLU A 85 -33.64 41.85 16.56
CA GLU A 85 -33.13 43.11 15.99
C GLU A 85 -33.63 43.39 14.57
N GLY A 86 -34.34 42.43 13.95
CA GLY A 86 -34.79 42.53 12.56
C GLY A 86 -33.65 42.37 11.56
N ALA A 87 -33.92 42.62 10.27
CA ALA A 87 -32.93 42.47 9.21
C ALA A 87 -31.80 43.51 9.30
N LYS A 88 -30.54 43.05 9.39
CA LYS A 88 -29.33 43.89 9.36
C LYS A 88 -28.73 44.01 7.97
N TYR A 89 -28.89 42.97 7.16
CA TYR A 89 -28.56 42.96 5.74
C TYR A 89 -29.86 42.80 4.94
N VAL A 90 -29.98 43.49 3.81
CA VAL A 90 -31.16 43.44 2.94
C VAL A 90 -30.72 43.16 1.51
N PHE A 91 -31.31 42.16 0.87
CA PHE A 91 -31.01 41.79 -0.51
C PHE A 91 -31.38 42.94 -1.48
N PRO A 92 -30.48 43.31 -2.40
CA PRO A 92 -30.72 44.35 -3.39
C PRO A 92 -31.97 44.11 -4.26
N ALA A 93 -32.48 45.18 -4.86
CA ALA A 93 -33.57 45.05 -5.83
C ALA A 93 -33.12 44.25 -7.07
N GLY A 94 -33.94 43.30 -7.49
CA GLY A 94 -33.68 42.43 -8.63
C GLY A 94 -32.95 41.12 -8.28
N THR A 95 -32.75 40.80 -7.00
CA THR A 95 -32.16 39.52 -6.59
C THR A 95 -33.17 38.38 -6.78
N VAL A 96 -32.99 37.60 -7.84
CA VAL A 96 -33.85 36.46 -8.18
C VAL A 96 -33.03 35.17 -8.16
N LEU A 97 -33.51 34.16 -7.43
CA LEU A 97 -32.94 32.81 -7.40
C LEU A 97 -33.74 31.89 -8.33
N GLU A 98 -33.06 31.27 -9.28
CA GLU A 98 -33.65 30.21 -10.11
C GLU A 98 -34.01 28.96 -9.27
N PRO A 99 -34.88 28.05 -9.76
CA PRO A 99 -35.13 26.77 -9.10
C PRO A 99 -33.83 26.01 -8.81
N GLY A 100 -33.62 25.59 -7.56
CA GLY A 100 -32.42 24.88 -7.12
C GLY A 100 -31.16 25.73 -6.96
N ALA A 101 -31.23 27.05 -7.18
CA ALA A 101 -30.08 27.94 -7.04
C ALA A 101 -29.73 28.24 -5.58
N TYR A 102 -28.45 28.55 -5.36
CA TYR A 102 -27.89 28.95 -4.07
C TYR A 102 -27.38 30.39 -4.13
N VAL A 103 -27.39 31.10 -3.01
CA VAL A 103 -26.73 32.40 -2.85
C VAL A 103 -26.02 32.46 -1.51
N VAL A 104 -24.81 33.01 -1.52
CA VAL A 104 -23.95 33.16 -0.34
C VAL A 104 -23.86 34.64 0.01
N VAL A 105 -24.05 34.95 1.29
CA VAL A 105 -23.85 36.29 1.86
C VAL A 105 -22.73 36.21 2.90
N TRP A 106 -21.72 37.05 2.72
CA TRP A 106 -20.50 37.06 3.51
C TRP A 106 -20.65 37.98 4.74
N CYS A 107 -20.56 37.42 5.94
CA CYS A 107 -20.75 38.09 7.22
C CYS A 107 -19.41 38.65 7.76
N GLY A 108 -18.90 39.69 7.10
CA GLY A 108 -17.61 40.31 7.41
C GLY A 108 -17.63 41.34 8.56
N GLY A 109 -18.81 41.82 8.96
CA GLY A 109 -18.95 42.89 9.96
C GLY A 109 -18.90 44.30 9.38
N GLU A 110 -18.49 44.46 8.12
CA GLU A 110 -18.54 45.70 7.36
C GLU A 110 -19.24 45.43 6.02
N ALA A 111 -20.08 46.36 5.57
CA ALA A 111 -20.72 46.25 4.26
C ALA A 111 -19.77 46.83 3.19
N GLU A 112 -19.18 45.96 2.37
CA GLU A 112 -18.24 46.35 1.32
C GLU A 112 -18.85 46.26 -0.09
N ASP A 113 -19.71 45.26 -0.35
CA ASP A 113 -20.44 45.10 -1.61
C ASP A 113 -21.89 44.63 -1.38
N GLY A 114 -22.61 44.36 -2.48
CA GLY A 114 -24.01 43.94 -2.46
C GLY A 114 -24.27 42.53 -1.92
N MET A 115 -23.26 41.78 -1.47
CA MET A 115 -23.35 40.44 -0.85
C MET A 115 -22.52 40.32 0.44
N HIS A 116 -22.05 41.43 1.01
CA HIS A 116 -21.38 41.46 2.32
C HIS A 116 -22.28 42.07 3.39
N ALA A 117 -22.57 41.29 4.43
CA ALA A 117 -23.38 41.68 5.56
C ALA A 117 -22.56 42.43 6.63
N PRO A 118 -23.12 43.49 7.24
CA PRO A 118 -22.45 44.33 8.23
C PRO A 118 -22.45 43.71 9.65
N PHE A 119 -22.48 42.38 9.75
CA PHE A 119 -22.42 41.64 11.00
C PHE A 119 -21.54 40.40 10.85
N LYS A 120 -21.07 39.86 11.98
CA LYS A 120 -20.34 38.59 12.07
C LYS A 120 -21.21 37.56 12.75
N LEU A 121 -20.83 36.29 12.66
CA LEU A 121 -21.54 35.21 13.31
C LEU A 121 -20.76 34.70 14.52
N SER A 122 -21.46 34.26 15.56
CA SER A 122 -20.84 33.63 16.72
C SER A 122 -21.69 32.50 17.28
N ALA A 123 -21.02 31.52 17.88
CA ALA A 123 -21.70 30.41 18.55
C ALA A 123 -22.57 30.94 19.70
N GLY A 124 -23.83 30.50 19.76
CA GLY A 124 -24.83 30.94 20.71
C GLY A 124 -25.79 32.02 20.20
N GLU A 125 -25.56 32.57 19.00
CA GLU A 125 -26.46 33.49 18.30
C GLU A 125 -27.43 32.74 17.37
N GLU A 126 -28.24 33.47 16.59
CA GLU A 126 -29.15 32.91 15.60
C GLU A 126 -28.93 33.50 14.20
N ALA A 127 -28.88 32.69 13.14
CA ALA A 127 -29.04 33.19 11.78
C ALA A 127 -30.53 33.22 11.43
N VAL A 128 -31.03 34.36 10.95
CA VAL A 128 -32.45 34.58 10.67
C VAL A 128 -32.64 35.12 9.26
N LEU A 129 -33.53 34.47 8.51
CA LEU A 129 -34.02 34.95 7.21
C LEU A 129 -35.38 35.62 7.40
N PHE A 130 -35.51 36.87 6.94
CA PHE A 130 -36.75 37.64 6.95
C PHE A 130 -37.28 37.84 5.52
N ASP A 131 -38.61 37.84 5.36
CA ASP A 131 -39.23 38.33 4.12
C ASP A 131 -39.17 39.86 4.03
N ALA A 132 -39.57 40.42 2.88
CA ALA A 132 -39.57 41.86 2.63
C ALA A 132 -40.48 42.68 3.56
N SER A 133 -41.37 42.03 4.33
CA SER A 133 -42.20 42.69 5.34
C SER A 133 -41.56 42.69 6.73
N GLY A 134 -40.40 42.05 6.89
CA GLY A 134 -39.70 41.87 8.17
C GLY A 134 -40.22 40.70 9.00
N ARG A 135 -41.01 39.78 8.43
CA ARG A 135 -41.47 38.57 9.11
C ARG A 135 -40.40 37.47 8.97
N PRO A 136 -40.01 36.79 10.07
CA PRO A 136 -39.04 35.70 9.99
C PRO A 136 -39.61 34.51 9.23
N LEU A 137 -38.89 34.06 8.20
CA LEU A 137 -39.22 32.92 7.35
C LEU A 137 -38.52 31.63 7.79
N ASP A 138 -37.27 31.75 8.26
CA ASP A 138 -36.42 30.65 8.68
C ASP A 138 -35.40 31.11 9.72
N THR A 139 -34.98 30.20 10.60
CA THR A 139 -34.06 30.51 11.71
C THR A 139 -33.20 29.30 12.05
N ALA A 140 -31.92 29.55 12.30
CA ALA A 140 -30.96 28.55 12.76
C ALA A 140 -30.25 29.03 14.02
N VAL A 141 -30.23 28.20 15.06
CA VAL A 141 -29.41 28.44 16.26
C VAL A 141 -27.98 28.02 15.96
N LEU A 142 -27.02 28.92 16.20
CA LEU A 142 -25.62 28.72 15.82
C LEU A 142 -24.87 27.93 16.90
N ASN A 143 -24.74 26.62 16.69
CA ASN A 143 -23.93 25.75 17.55
C ASN A 143 -22.44 25.87 17.19
N SER A 144 -21.56 25.66 18.17
CA SER A 144 -20.12 25.57 17.92
C SER A 144 -19.82 24.41 16.95
N VAL A 145 -18.94 24.67 15.99
CA VAL A 145 -18.40 23.68 15.05
C VAL A 145 -16.87 23.73 15.08
N ASP A 146 -16.23 22.68 14.58
CA ASP A 146 -14.80 22.70 14.33
C ASP A 146 -14.43 23.83 13.35
N SER A 147 -13.24 24.39 13.48
CA SER A 147 -12.72 25.44 12.61
C SER A 147 -12.78 25.02 11.13
N GLY A 148 -13.34 25.86 10.25
CA GLY A 148 -13.47 25.58 8.82
C GLY A 148 -14.63 24.65 8.45
N MET A 149 -15.45 24.23 9.42
CA MET A 149 -16.67 23.45 9.19
C MET A 149 -17.90 24.34 9.22
N VAL A 150 -18.97 23.88 8.58
CA VAL A 150 -20.26 24.58 8.50
C VAL A 150 -21.31 23.88 9.35
N LEU A 151 -22.34 24.63 9.74
CA LEU A 151 -23.64 24.08 10.10
C LEU A 151 -24.42 23.87 8.80
N ARG A 152 -24.83 22.63 8.53
CA ARG A 152 -25.68 22.26 7.40
C ARG A 152 -26.99 21.69 7.89
N ARG A 153 -28.05 21.96 7.15
CA ARG A 153 -29.39 21.45 7.43
C ARG A 153 -29.63 20.07 6.81
N GLU A 154 -29.94 19.08 7.65
CA GLU A 154 -30.41 17.75 7.26
C GLU A 154 -31.84 17.56 7.81
N GLY A 155 -32.86 17.80 6.97
CA GLY A 155 -34.24 17.88 7.41
C GLY A 155 -34.49 19.09 8.32
N GLU A 156 -34.88 18.86 9.58
CA GLU A 156 -35.06 19.92 10.59
C GLU A 156 -33.85 20.10 11.51
N VAL A 157 -32.81 19.28 11.36
CA VAL A 157 -31.64 19.28 12.25
C VAL A 157 -30.46 19.98 11.57
N TRP A 158 -29.72 20.77 12.36
CA TRP A 158 -28.45 21.36 11.94
C TRP A 158 -27.30 20.51 12.47
N THR A 159 -26.47 19.99 11.57
CA THR A 159 -25.30 19.16 11.87
C THR A 159 -24.03 19.80 11.32
N GLN A 160 -22.88 19.43 11.86
CA GLN A 160 -21.59 19.87 11.34
C GLN A 160 -21.27 19.13 10.02
N ALA A 161 -20.85 19.86 8.99
CA ALA A 161 -20.45 19.32 7.69
C ALA A 161 -19.23 20.06 7.09
N LYS A 162 -18.60 19.49 6.07
CA LYS A 162 -17.60 20.19 5.24
C LYS A 162 -18.29 21.25 4.38
N PRO A 163 -17.70 22.43 4.13
CA PRO A 163 -18.33 23.46 3.29
C PRO A 163 -18.59 22.98 1.86
N CYS A 164 -19.73 23.39 1.27
CA CYS A 164 -20.00 23.25 -0.18
C CYS A 164 -20.79 24.44 -0.76
N PRO A 165 -20.35 25.69 -0.50
CA PRO A 165 -21.10 26.88 -0.86
C PRO A 165 -21.33 26.96 -2.38
N GLY A 166 -22.59 27.16 -2.77
CA GLY A 166 -23.01 27.25 -4.17
C GLY A 166 -23.37 25.92 -4.83
N TYR A 167 -23.12 24.77 -4.19
CA TYR A 167 -23.30 23.44 -4.79
C TYR A 167 -24.41 22.63 -4.11
N PRO A 168 -25.02 21.64 -4.79
CA PRO A 168 -25.97 20.73 -4.17
C PRO A 168 -25.40 19.97 -2.97
N LYS A 169 -26.20 19.79 -1.92
CA LYS A 169 -25.80 19.16 -0.63
C LYS A 169 -25.85 17.62 -0.76
N THR A 170 -25.25 17.13 -1.83
CA THR A 170 -25.20 15.72 -2.29
C THR A 170 -23.74 15.32 -2.43
N GLU A 171 -23.47 14.01 -2.52
CA GLU A 171 -22.10 13.53 -2.75
C GLU A 171 -21.52 14.08 -4.07
N GLU A 172 -22.34 14.15 -5.13
CA GLU A 172 -21.94 14.70 -6.42
C GLU A 172 -21.62 16.20 -6.35
N GLY A 173 -22.49 16.99 -5.72
CA GLY A 173 -22.27 18.43 -5.56
C GLY A 173 -21.05 18.76 -4.68
N MET A 174 -20.79 17.95 -3.65
CA MET A 174 -19.56 18.08 -2.85
C MET A 174 -18.31 17.76 -3.69
N ALA A 175 -18.36 16.73 -4.53
CA ALA A 175 -17.25 16.40 -5.43
C ALA A 175 -17.02 17.51 -6.49
N GLU A 176 -18.07 18.14 -6.99
CA GLU A 176 -17.97 19.30 -7.88
C GLU A 176 -17.35 20.51 -7.18
N TYR A 177 -17.74 20.79 -5.93
CA TYR A 177 -17.11 21.84 -5.13
C TYR A 177 -15.63 21.55 -4.90
N GLU A 178 -15.27 20.34 -4.45
CA GLU A 178 -13.88 19.93 -4.26
C GLU A 178 -13.06 20.06 -5.55
N LYS A 179 -13.66 19.76 -6.71
CA LYS A 179 -13.03 19.98 -8.02
C LYS A 179 -12.83 21.47 -8.32
N SER A 180 -13.76 22.33 -7.91
CA SER A 180 -13.65 23.79 -8.10
C SER A 180 -12.57 24.45 -7.25
N LEU A 181 -12.14 23.79 -6.17
CA LEU A 181 -11.04 24.24 -5.31
C LEU A 181 -9.66 24.01 -5.93
N LYS A 182 -9.55 23.24 -7.02
CA LYS A 182 -8.29 22.99 -7.70
C LYS A 182 -8.11 23.92 -8.89
N GLU A 183 -6.89 24.41 -9.08
CA GLU A 183 -6.50 25.06 -10.31
C GLU A 183 -6.48 24.02 -11.44
N THR A 184 -7.08 24.35 -12.57
CA THR A 184 -7.19 23.43 -13.71
C THR A 184 -6.12 23.67 -14.77
N GLU A 185 -5.51 24.84 -14.75
CA GLU A 185 -4.39 25.19 -15.63
C GLU A 185 -3.07 24.94 -14.90
N ASP A 186 -2.19 24.16 -15.53
CA ASP A 186 -0.82 24.04 -15.05
C ASP A 186 -0.05 25.34 -15.35
N ILE A 187 0.19 26.13 -14.31
CA ILE A 187 0.94 27.39 -14.41
C ILE A 187 2.45 27.22 -14.24
N GLY A 188 2.92 25.98 -14.05
CA GLY A 188 4.34 25.65 -13.89
C GLY A 188 4.94 25.97 -12.52
N LEU A 189 4.11 26.12 -11.48
CA LEU A 189 4.54 26.30 -10.08
C LEU A 189 4.24 25.04 -9.28
N TYR A 190 5.26 24.46 -8.64
CA TYR A 190 5.11 23.20 -7.92
C TYR A 190 5.70 23.28 -6.52
N ILE A 191 5.14 22.51 -5.58
CA ILE A 191 5.86 22.16 -4.35
C ILE A 191 6.93 21.16 -4.77
N ASN A 192 8.19 21.47 -4.52
CA ASN A 192 9.31 20.70 -5.06
C ASN A 192 9.98 19.81 -4.01
N GLU A 193 10.23 20.35 -2.83
CA GLU A 193 10.85 19.64 -1.71
C GLU A 193 10.35 20.21 -0.38
N PHE A 194 10.22 19.40 0.67
CA PHE A 194 9.89 19.91 2.00
C PHE A 194 10.42 19.00 3.12
N MET A 195 10.62 19.60 4.30
CA MET A 195 11.08 18.90 5.51
C MET A 195 10.34 19.40 6.75
N ALA A 196 9.57 18.50 7.36
CA ALA A 196 8.78 18.67 8.58
C ALA A 196 9.50 18.22 9.86
N SER A 197 10.76 17.80 9.74
CA SER A 197 11.61 17.53 10.90
C SER A 197 13.06 17.80 10.56
N ASN A 198 13.42 19.07 10.55
CA ASN A 198 14.78 19.55 10.32
C ASN A 198 15.58 19.59 11.63
N ALA A 199 16.81 19.09 11.60
CA ALA A 199 17.71 19.13 12.76
C ALA A 199 19.14 19.53 12.40
N THR A 200 19.59 19.21 11.18
CA THR A 200 20.96 19.50 10.75
C THR A 200 21.06 19.90 9.28
N THR A 201 19.95 19.96 8.54
CA THR A 201 19.98 20.15 7.08
C THR A 201 20.29 21.58 6.71
N ILE A 202 19.43 22.53 7.07
CA ILE A 202 19.66 23.97 6.93
C ILE A 202 19.17 24.69 8.19
N CYS A 203 19.89 25.70 8.65
CA CYS A 203 19.40 26.61 9.69
C CYS A 203 18.87 27.89 9.04
N ASP A 204 17.83 28.48 9.64
CA ASP A 204 17.42 29.83 9.31
C ASP A 204 18.40 30.87 9.89
N SER A 205 18.20 32.12 9.52
CA SER A 205 18.99 33.28 9.96
C SER A 205 18.96 33.53 11.47
N PHE A 206 18.07 32.88 12.22
CA PHE A 206 18.04 32.90 13.70
C PHE A 206 18.86 31.75 14.31
N GLY A 207 19.46 30.89 13.49
CA GLY A 207 20.19 29.69 13.92
C GLY A 207 19.27 28.54 14.32
N SER A 208 17.99 28.56 13.93
CA SER A 208 17.03 27.50 14.22
C SER A 208 16.88 26.56 13.04
N TYR A 209 16.74 25.26 13.30
CA TYR A 209 16.43 24.26 12.28
C TYR A 209 14.92 24.15 12.10
N SER A 210 14.34 25.21 11.56
CA SER A 210 12.91 25.28 11.27
C SER A 210 12.52 24.31 10.15
N ASP A 211 11.28 23.84 10.18
CA ASP A 211 10.69 23.12 9.05
C ASP A 211 10.68 24.03 7.81
N TRP A 212 10.59 23.46 6.62
CA TRP A 212 10.60 24.28 5.40
C TRP A 212 9.87 23.60 4.23
N ILE A 213 9.40 24.44 3.32
CA ILE A 213 8.78 24.07 2.05
C ILE A 213 9.52 24.82 0.93
N GLU A 214 9.88 24.11 -0.14
CA GLU A 214 10.48 24.67 -1.34
C GLU A 214 9.47 24.67 -2.49
N LEU A 215 9.40 25.80 -3.20
CA LEU A 215 8.64 25.96 -4.43
C LEU A 215 9.59 26.00 -5.63
N TYR A 216 9.17 25.40 -6.75
CA TYR A 216 9.92 25.41 -8.02
C TYR A 216 9.10 26.07 -9.13
N ASN A 217 9.74 26.99 -9.85
CA ASN A 217 9.23 27.58 -11.08
C ASN A 217 9.79 26.81 -12.29
N SER A 218 8.96 25.96 -12.90
CA SER A 218 9.34 25.17 -14.08
C SER A 218 9.35 25.96 -15.38
N THR A 219 8.93 27.23 -15.39
CA THR A 219 8.84 28.03 -16.61
C THR A 219 10.19 28.64 -16.99
N ASP A 220 10.30 29.12 -18.23
CA ASP A 220 11.50 29.81 -18.74
C ASP A 220 11.49 31.33 -18.44
N THR A 221 10.59 31.78 -17.57
CA THR A 221 10.42 33.20 -17.19
C THR A 221 10.30 33.35 -15.67
N ASP A 222 10.70 34.50 -15.15
CA ASP A 222 10.48 34.82 -13.73
C ASP A 222 8.98 34.85 -13.42
N MET A 223 8.59 34.25 -12.29
CA MET A 223 7.20 34.09 -11.87
C MET A 223 6.90 34.94 -10.65
N ASP A 224 5.94 35.85 -10.77
CA ASP A 224 5.41 36.63 -9.66
C ASP A 224 4.31 35.87 -8.92
N ILE A 225 4.60 35.51 -7.67
CA ILE A 225 3.71 34.79 -6.77
C ILE A 225 3.14 35.70 -5.66
N SER A 226 3.24 37.02 -5.80
CA SER A 226 2.64 37.98 -4.85
C SER A 226 1.17 37.66 -4.60
N GLY A 227 0.77 37.54 -3.32
CA GLY A 227 -0.59 37.25 -2.91
C GLY A 227 -1.04 35.78 -3.05
N PHE A 228 -0.20 34.89 -3.57
CA PHE A 228 -0.43 33.43 -3.52
C PHE A 228 -0.39 32.96 -2.06
N GLY A 229 -0.97 31.80 -1.77
CA GLY A 229 -0.98 31.24 -0.43
C GLY A 229 -0.22 29.94 -0.29
N ILE A 230 0.41 29.75 0.86
CA ILE A 230 1.05 28.49 1.27
C ILE A 230 0.48 28.03 2.61
N SER A 231 0.29 26.72 2.78
CA SER A 231 -0.30 26.15 3.99
C SER A 231 0.14 24.71 4.26
N ASP A 232 0.00 24.32 5.52
CA ASP A 232 0.04 22.96 6.07
C ASP A 232 -1.34 22.25 6.12
N ASN A 233 -2.38 22.76 5.44
CA ASN A 233 -3.75 22.27 5.59
C ASN A 233 -4.56 22.45 4.29
N LEU A 234 -5.02 21.35 3.69
CA LEU A 234 -5.84 21.34 2.47
C LEU A 234 -7.16 22.12 2.60
N SER A 235 -7.73 22.15 3.80
CA SER A 235 -8.96 22.88 4.09
C SER A 235 -8.74 24.36 4.43
N GLN A 236 -7.49 24.83 4.45
CA GLN A 236 -7.12 26.23 4.70
C GLN A 236 -5.97 26.68 3.78
N PRO A 237 -6.14 26.63 2.45
CA PRO A 237 -5.02 26.72 1.49
C PRO A 237 -4.21 28.04 1.53
N MET A 238 -4.69 29.08 2.20
CA MET A 238 -4.09 30.41 2.25
C MET A 238 -3.66 30.85 3.67
N LYS A 239 -3.20 29.93 4.52
CA LYS A 239 -2.74 30.28 5.89
C LYS A 239 -1.64 31.36 5.91
N TYR A 240 -0.76 31.39 4.92
CA TYR A 240 0.22 32.45 4.72
C TYR A 240 0.13 32.98 3.29
N ARG A 241 0.03 34.30 3.14
CA ARG A 241 0.04 34.95 1.83
C ARG A 241 1.42 35.53 1.53
N PHE A 242 1.96 35.24 0.35
CA PHE A 242 3.24 35.80 -0.07
C PHE A 242 3.17 37.32 -0.19
N PRO A 243 4.15 38.06 0.36
CA PRO A 243 4.22 39.52 0.25
C PRO A 243 4.31 40.01 -1.19
N ASP A 244 3.91 41.26 -1.42
CA ASP A 244 4.07 41.93 -2.71
C ASP A 244 5.54 41.97 -3.15
N GLY A 245 5.78 41.67 -4.42
CA GLY A 245 7.11 41.61 -5.03
C GLY A 245 7.83 40.27 -4.85
N THR A 246 7.14 39.23 -4.37
CA THR A 246 7.74 37.88 -4.26
C THR A 246 7.82 37.22 -5.64
N THR A 247 9.03 37.01 -6.14
CA THR A 247 9.29 36.40 -7.45
C THR A 247 10.19 35.18 -7.34
N ILE A 248 9.91 34.14 -8.13
CA ILE A 248 10.80 32.99 -8.34
C ILE A 248 11.40 33.11 -9.74
N ALA A 249 12.73 33.11 -9.86
CA ALA A 249 13.40 33.20 -11.16
C ALA A 249 12.99 32.06 -12.10
N ALA A 250 13.16 32.23 -13.42
CA ALA A 250 13.03 31.14 -14.39
C ALA A 250 13.86 29.91 -13.96
N LYS A 251 13.25 28.72 -13.91
CA LYS A 251 13.87 27.48 -13.40
C LYS A 251 14.43 27.59 -11.97
N GLY A 252 13.96 28.58 -11.20
CA GLY A 252 14.43 28.90 -9.86
C GLY A 252 13.66 28.18 -8.76
N TYR A 253 14.24 28.20 -7.57
CA TYR A 253 13.73 27.58 -6.35
C TYR A 253 13.52 28.65 -5.28
N LEU A 254 12.51 28.48 -4.44
CA LEU A 254 12.23 29.39 -3.31
C LEU A 254 11.96 28.57 -2.05
N VAL A 255 12.85 28.70 -1.05
CA VAL A 255 12.68 28.07 0.27
C VAL A 255 11.91 29.00 1.20
N VAL A 256 10.89 28.44 1.85
CA VAL A 256 10.06 29.10 2.86
C VAL A 256 10.17 28.34 4.17
N PHE A 257 10.71 28.98 5.21
CA PHE A 257 10.83 28.40 6.54
C PHE A 257 9.48 28.43 7.27
N CYS A 258 8.97 27.27 7.66
CA CYS A 258 7.77 27.11 8.47
C CYS A 258 8.16 27.20 9.95
N SER A 259 8.51 28.41 10.40
CA SER A 259 9.12 28.64 11.72
C SER A 259 8.13 29.18 12.76
N GLY A 260 6.89 29.50 12.38
CA GLY A 260 5.97 30.28 13.22
C GLY A 260 6.22 31.79 13.21
N ASN A 261 7.26 32.27 12.51
CA ASN A 261 7.43 33.69 12.18
C ASN A 261 6.76 34.00 10.85
N GLU A 262 6.58 35.27 10.51
CA GLU A 262 5.88 35.67 9.28
C GLU A 262 6.68 36.69 8.46
N GLY A 263 6.60 36.57 7.14
CA GLY A 263 7.16 37.55 6.21
C GLY A 263 8.64 37.34 5.89
N MET A 264 9.23 38.35 5.24
CA MET A 264 10.65 38.40 4.94
C MET A 264 11.46 38.78 6.18
N GLN A 265 12.31 37.88 6.67
CA GLN A 265 13.19 38.07 7.83
C GLN A 265 14.63 37.86 7.39
N ASN A 266 15.49 38.89 7.51
CA ASN A 266 16.92 38.83 7.13
C ASN A 266 17.22 38.27 5.72
N GLY A 267 16.29 38.38 4.76
CA GLY A 267 16.44 37.86 3.40
C GLY A 267 15.86 36.46 3.18
N GLU A 268 15.21 35.87 4.18
CA GLU A 268 14.53 34.58 4.13
C GLU A 268 13.02 34.75 4.32
N LEU A 269 12.21 33.92 3.65
CA LEU A 269 10.76 33.92 3.86
C LEU A 269 10.38 32.97 4.98
N HIS A 270 9.53 33.45 5.89
CA HIS A 270 8.98 32.66 6.99
C HIS A 270 7.45 32.59 6.92
N ALA A 271 6.91 31.39 7.18
CA ALA A 271 5.49 31.13 7.32
C ALA A 271 5.11 30.92 8.80
N PRO A 272 3.93 31.42 9.24
CA PRO A 272 3.50 31.48 10.65
C PRO A 272 2.99 30.14 11.20
N PHE A 273 3.37 29.03 10.57
CA PHE A 273 3.04 27.66 10.98
C PHE A 273 4.29 26.79 10.92
N GLY A 274 4.23 25.61 11.54
CA GLY A 274 5.24 24.53 11.41
C GLY A 274 4.61 23.29 10.79
N LEU A 275 5.39 22.26 10.52
CA LEU A 275 4.90 21.01 9.92
C LEU A 275 4.97 19.84 10.91
N ARG A 276 3.95 18.99 10.93
CA ARG A 276 3.87 17.80 11.78
C ARG A 276 4.50 16.60 11.06
N SER A 277 5.63 16.13 11.58
CA SER A 277 6.36 14.99 11.02
C SER A 277 5.62 13.65 11.01
N TYR A 278 4.46 13.51 11.65
CA TYR A 278 3.64 12.28 11.66
C TYR A 278 2.45 12.32 10.68
N GLY A 279 2.24 13.43 10.00
CA GLY A 279 1.30 13.55 8.91
C GLY A 279 0.57 14.89 8.91
N GLU A 280 0.61 15.53 7.76
CA GLU A 280 0.02 16.84 7.49
C GLU A 280 -0.07 17.06 5.97
N ASP A 281 -0.58 18.22 5.56
CA ASP A 281 -0.60 18.63 4.16
C ASP A 281 0.52 19.63 3.90
N VAL A 282 0.89 19.76 2.63
CA VAL A 282 1.64 20.91 2.11
C VAL A 282 0.87 21.41 0.90
N VAL A 283 0.57 22.71 0.86
CA VAL A 283 -0.36 23.29 -0.10
C VAL A 283 0.21 24.59 -0.65
N ILE A 284 0.14 24.78 -1.97
CA ILE A 284 0.34 26.06 -2.66
C ILE A 284 -0.94 26.39 -3.42
N ALA A 285 -1.43 27.62 -3.27
CA ALA A 285 -2.67 28.09 -3.86
C ALA A 285 -2.49 29.45 -4.52
N ASN A 286 -3.31 29.68 -5.56
CA ASN A 286 -3.29 30.94 -6.31
C ASN A 286 -3.89 32.08 -5.47
N ARG A 287 -3.89 33.31 -6.01
CA ARG A 287 -4.41 34.52 -5.33
C ARG A 287 -5.86 34.39 -4.87
N ALA A 288 -6.66 33.59 -5.59
CA ALA A 288 -8.08 33.33 -5.32
C ALA A 288 -8.32 32.14 -4.38
N GLY A 289 -7.27 31.50 -3.86
CA GLY A 289 -7.39 30.36 -2.94
C GLY A 289 -7.60 29.01 -3.61
N ARG A 290 -7.50 28.91 -4.94
CA ARG A 290 -7.52 27.60 -5.62
C ARG A 290 -6.17 26.92 -5.47
N ILE A 291 -6.18 25.65 -5.09
CA ILE A 291 -4.99 24.81 -4.89
C ILE A 291 -4.33 24.57 -6.24
N ILE A 292 -3.10 25.05 -6.40
CA ILE A 292 -2.24 24.81 -7.56
C ILE A 292 -1.59 23.43 -7.43
N ASP A 293 -0.98 23.18 -6.28
CA ASP A 293 -0.34 21.90 -5.97
C ASP A 293 -0.48 21.58 -4.48
N SER A 294 -0.51 20.30 -4.15
CA SER A 294 -0.62 19.85 -2.77
C SER A 294 -0.12 18.43 -2.57
N TYR A 295 0.34 18.12 -1.37
CA TYR A 295 0.70 16.77 -0.98
C TYR A 295 0.39 16.48 0.49
N SER A 296 -0.37 15.42 0.75
CA SER A 296 -0.64 14.92 2.10
C SER A 296 0.36 13.82 2.45
N PHE A 297 1.22 14.08 3.42
CA PHE A 297 2.25 13.14 3.86
C PHE A 297 1.89 12.48 5.19
N LYS A 298 2.66 11.44 5.56
CA LYS A 298 2.50 10.72 6.83
C LYS A 298 3.74 10.94 7.70
N ASN A 299 4.45 9.86 8.02
CA ASN A 299 5.68 9.95 8.79
C ASN A 299 6.83 10.43 7.91
N GLN A 300 7.55 11.44 8.37
CA GLN A 300 8.82 11.87 7.80
C GLN A 300 9.92 11.73 8.86
N GLU A 301 11.02 11.08 8.47
CA GLU A 301 12.19 10.92 9.32
C GLU A 301 12.95 12.26 9.45
N THR A 302 13.70 12.41 10.55
CA THR A 302 14.44 13.67 10.77
C THR A 302 15.58 13.80 9.76
N ASP A 303 15.72 14.97 9.14
CA ASP A 303 16.69 15.28 8.07
C ASP A 303 16.53 14.43 6.79
N VAL A 304 15.35 13.86 6.57
CA VAL A 304 14.96 13.21 5.31
C VAL A 304 13.80 14.01 4.72
N SER A 305 14.03 14.68 3.59
CA SER A 305 12.99 15.48 2.93
C SER A 305 12.02 14.60 2.16
N MET A 306 10.88 15.17 1.75
CA MET A 306 10.07 14.64 0.66
C MET A 306 10.33 15.50 -0.57
N ALA A 307 10.78 14.90 -1.67
CA ALA A 307 11.22 15.61 -2.88
C ALA A 307 10.54 15.06 -4.13
N ARG A 308 10.24 15.93 -5.10
CA ARG A 308 9.86 15.52 -6.46
C ARG A 308 11.12 15.22 -7.25
N ILE A 309 11.20 14.01 -7.80
CA ILE A 309 12.34 13.56 -8.62
C ILE A 309 11.78 13.00 -9.94
N PRO A 310 11.94 13.70 -11.08
CA PRO A 310 12.58 15.01 -11.27
C PRO A 310 11.76 16.19 -10.70
N ASP A 311 12.38 17.37 -10.59
CA ASP A 311 11.73 18.59 -10.10
C ASP A 311 10.44 18.93 -10.88
N GLY A 312 9.42 19.38 -10.15
CA GLY A 312 8.12 19.80 -10.68
C GLY A 312 7.23 18.72 -11.33
N ALA A 313 7.81 17.63 -11.85
CA ALA A 313 7.07 16.60 -12.59
C ALA A 313 7.11 15.20 -11.93
N GLY A 314 8.06 14.96 -11.03
CA GLY A 314 8.20 13.68 -10.32
C GLY A 314 7.17 13.48 -9.21
N GLU A 315 6.90 12.22 -8.91
CA GLU A 315 6.21 11.82 -7.68
C GLU A 315 7.05 12.19 -6.46
N PHE A 316 6.40 12.53 -5.34
CA PHE A 316 7.09 12.74 -4.08
C PHE A 316 7.70 11.45 -3.54
N GLN A 317 8.99 11.50 -3.20
CA GLN A 317 9.73 10.39 -2.63
C GLN A 317 10.51 10.86 -1.40
N SER A 318 10.68 9.98 -0.41
CA SER A 318 11.60 10.26 0.70
C SER A 318 13.03 10.39 0.15
N ASN A 319 13.70 11.47 0.51
CA ASN A 319 15.01 11.83 0.01
C ASN A 319 15.97 12.10 1.18
N SER A 320 16.94 11.20 1.37
CA SER A 320 17.99 11.36 2.39
C SER A 320 19.12 12.30 1.94
N GLN A 321 19.06 12.81 0.71
CA GLN A 321 19.98 13.80 0.15
C GLN A 321 19.22 15.11 -0.15
N PRO A 322 18.72 15.81 0.89
CA PRO A 322 17.96 17.03 0.71
C PRO A 322 18.78 18.10 -0.01
N SER A 323 18.16 18.86 -0.91
CA SER A 323 18.82 19.83 -1.77
C SER A 323 18.15 21.21 -1.79
N PRO A 324 17.79 21.81 -0.64
CA PRO A 324 17.06 23.07 -0.62
C PRO A 324 17.85 24.20 -1.30
N GLY A 325 17.19 24.87 -2.24
CA GLY A 325 17.72 25.90 -3.12
C GLY A 325 18.41 25.37 -4.39
N TYR A 326 18.40 24.05 -4.62
CA TYR A 326 19.09 23.38 -5.72
C TYR A 326 18.18 22.32 -6.37
N PRO A 327 18.46 21.86 -7.60
CA PRO A 327 17.69 20.80 -8.22
C PRO A 327 17.74 19.48 -7.43
N ASN A 328 16.62 18.72 -7.37
CA ASN A 328 16.56 17.40 -6.71
C ASN A 328 17.27 16.30 -7.52
N THR A 329 18.58 16.48 -7.69
CA THR A 329 19.49 15.63 -8.46
C THR A 329 20.77 15.40 -7.64
N GLY A 330 21.54 14.37 -7.97
CA GLY A 330 22.83 14.12 -7.30
C GLY A 330 23.80 15.31 -7.40
N ALA A 331 23.78 16.03 -8.53
CA ALA A 331 24.56 17.24 -8.73
C ALA A 331 24.06 18.41 -7.86
N GLY A 332 22.74 18.61 -7.75
CA GLY A 332 22.15 19.63 -6.88
C GLY A 332 22.41 19.36 -5.40
N TYR A 333 22.26 18.12 -4.94
CA TYR A 333 22.67 17.71 -3.60
C TYR A 333 24.16 17.96 -3.36
N SER A 334 25.03 17.63 -4.32
CA SER A 334 26.47 17.83 -4.18
C SER A 334 26.84 19.32 -4.08
N ALA A 335 26.17 20.19 -4.83
CA ALA A 335 26.33 21.63 -4.73
C ALA A 335 25.83 22.16 -3.37
N PHE A 336 24.66 21.69 -2.92
CA PHE A 336 24.12 22.01 -1.60
C PHE A 336 25.06 21.56 -0.47
N ASP A 337 25.52 20.31 -0.50
CA ASP A 337 26.41 19.75 0.50
C ASP A 337 27.76 20.49 0.52
N ALA A 338 28.35 20.79 -0.63
CA ALA A 338 29.59 21.55 -0.70
C ALA A 338 29.46 22.95 -0.05
N ALA A 339 28.28 23.57 -0.12
CA ALA A 339 28.00 24.86 0.48
C ALA A 339 27.70 24.79 1.99
N ASN A 340 27.16 23.68 2.49
CA ASN A 340 26.57 23.60 3.84
C ASN A 340 27.22 22.54 4.76
N ARG A 341 28.13 21.70 4.25
CA ARG A 341 28.71 20.60 5.03
C ARG A 341 29.61 21.07 6.16
N LEU A 342 29.65 20.26 7.23
CA LEU A 342 30.58 20.42 8.32
C LEU A 342 32.04 20.29 7.83
N PRO A 343 32.98 21.06 8.38
CA PRO A 343 34.40 20.83 8.16
C PRO A 343 34.79 19.42 8.61
N LEU A 344 35.53 18.69 7.76
CA LEU A 344 35.91 17.31 8.04
C LEU A 344 36.83 17.23 9.27
N SER A 345 36.45 16.42 10.26
CA SER A 345 37.26 16.10 11.43
C SER A 345 38.36 15.08 11.12
N GLY A 346 39.33 14.93 12.03
CA GLY A 346 40.39 13.92 11.91
C GLY A 346 39.91 12.47 12.01
N VAL A 347 38.69 12.25 12.51
CA VAL A 347 38.00 10.96 12.51
C VAL A 347 36.60 11.17 11.98
N TYR A 348 36.18 10.37 10.99
CA TYR A 348 34.94 10.59 10.25
C TYR A 348 34.39 9.29 9.64
N ILE A 349 33.16 9.34 9.12
CA ILE A 349 32.52 8.22 8.42
C ILE A 349 33.06 8.16 6.99
N SER A 350 33.81 7.11 6.64
CA SER A 350 34.46 6.97 5.33
C SER A 350 33.56 6.34 4.28
N GLU A 351 32.79 5.31 4.65
CA GLU A 351 31.95 4.55 3.73
C GLU A 351 30.83 3.86 4.51
N PHE A 352 29.67 3.70 3.90
CA PHE A 352 28.63 2.79 4.38
C PHE A 352 27.86 2.20 3.21
N GLY A 353 27.24 1.03 3.43
CA GLY A 353 26.48 0.35 2.40
C GLY A 353 25.60 -0.76 2.95
N GLY A 354 24.76 -1.29 2.08
CA GLY A 354 24.01 -2.50 2.37
C GLY A 354 24.91 -3.75 2.36
N SER A 355 24.35 -4.89 2.75
CA SER A 355 25.06 -6.17 2.60
C SER A 355 25.57 -6.38 1.17
N THR A 356 26.85 -6.72 1.07
CA THR A 356 27.54 -7.17 -0.14
C THR A 356 27.85 -8.65 0.09
N GLY A 357 27.91 -9.53 -0.90
CA GLY A 357 28.19 -10.96 -0.63
C GLY A 357 29.46 -11.23 0.24
N SER A 358 30.41 -10.29 0.31
CA SER A 358 31.58 -10.31 1.20
C SER A 358 31.35 -9.77 2.62
N VAL A 359 30.27 -9.00 2.84
CA VAL A 359 29.82 -8.47 4.13
C VAL A 359 28.35 -8.86 4.36
N ALA A 360 28.11 -9.86 5.19
CA ALA A 360 26.79 -10.49 5.39
C ALA A 360 25.70 -9.58 6.01
N SER A 361 25.99 -8.32 6.27
CA SER A 361 25.07 -7.35 6.86
C SER A 361 25.40 -5.94 6.34
N ASP A 362 24.45 -5.03 6.49
CA ASP A 362 24.72 -3.60 6.31
C ASP A 362 25.88 -3.18 7.20
N TRP A 363 26.64 -2.17 6.77
CA TRP A 363 27.88 -1.81 7.45
C TRP A 363 28.20 -0.32 7.35
N VAL A 364 28.99 0.15 8.32
CA VAL A 364 29.49 1.52 8.42
C VAL A 364 30.97 1.45 8.73
N GLU A 365 31.75 2.36 8.15
CA GLU A 365 33.18 2.45 8.37
C GLU A 365 33.58 3.84 8.87
N ILE A 366 34.47 3.83 9.86
CA ILE A 366 35.07 5.03 10.45
C ILE A 366 36.55 5.04 10.11
N TYR A 367 37.07 6.17 9.64
CA TYR A 367 38.49 6.34 9.31
C TYR A 367 39.16 7.37 10.21
N ASN A 368 40.40 7.08 10.63
CA ASN A 368 41.26 8.02 11.33
C ASN A 368 42.32 8.59 10.38
N SER A 369 42.14 9.85 9.97
CA SER A 369 43.09 10.58 9.12
C SER A 369 44.20 11.29 9.90
N THR A 370 44.17 11.25 11.24
CA THR A 370 45.19 11.91 12.06
C THR A 370 46.50 11.15 12.09
N GLY A 371 47.59 11.84 12.49
CA GLY A 371 48.91 11.23 12.70
C GLY A 371 49.07 10.48 14.04
N SER A 372 47.99 10.31 14.82
CA SER A 372 48.02 9.68 16.14
C SER A 372 46.82 8.77 16.37
N ALA A 373 46.93 7.81 17.30
CA ALA A 373 45.79 7.00 17.70
C ALA A 373 44.71 7.88 18.35
N VAL A 374 43.44 7.65 18.02
CA VAL A 374 42.29 8.36 18.58
C VAL A 374 41.42 7.40 19.39
N SER A 375 41.12 7.73 20.65
CA SER A 375 40.13 6.99 21.44
C SER A 375 38.72 7.40 21.02
N LEU A 376 37.87 6.40 20.77
CA LEU A 376 36.45 6.55 20.48
C LEU A 376 35.58 6.42 21.72
N ALA A 377 36.16 6.37 22.93
CA ALA A 377 35.39 6.24 24.16
C ALA A 377 34.36 7.38 24.29
N GLY A 378 33.08 7.00 24.35
CA GLY A 378 31.97 7.95 24.50
C GLY A 378 31.47 8.57 23.20
N TYR A 379 32.14 8.37 22.05
CA TYR A 379 31.63 8.83 20.76
C TYR A 379 30.31 8.12 20.43
N GLY A 380 29.44 8.81 19.70
CA GLY A 380 28.11 8.31 19.31
C GLY A 380 27.98 8.13 17.80
N LEU A 381 27.34 7.05 17.36
CA LEU A 381 26.89 6.87 15.98
C LEU A 381 25.36 6.72 15.98
N SER A 382 24.70 7.41 15.07
CA SER A 382 23.24 7.41 14.96
C SER A 382 22.81 7.57 13.50
N ASN A 383 21.62 7.06 13.18
CA ASN A 383 20.87 7.43 11.98
C ASN A 383 19.66 8.33 12.31
N ASN A 384 19.68 8.97 13.48
CA ASN A 384 18.73 10.01 13.87
C ASN A 384 19.49 11.09 14.66
N PRO A 385 19.58 12.32 14.15
CA PRO A 385 20.39 13.37 14.78
C PRO A 385 19.82 13.84 16.12
N LYS A 386 18.52 13.63 16.37
CA LYS A 386 17.88 13.91 17.66
C LYS A 386 18.22 12.88 18.74
N ASN A 387 18.97 11.82 18.41
CA ASN A 387 19.44 10.81 19.34
C ASN A 387 20.96 10.57 19.21
N PRO A 388 21.80 11.49 19.72
CA PRO A 388 23.26 11.40 19.56
C PRO A 388 23.89 10.18 20.25
N ALA A 389 23.23 9.62 21.27
CA ALA A 389 23.69 8.46 22.00
C ALA A 389 23.02 7.15 21.54
N LYS A 390 22.45 7.09 20.33
CA LYS A 390 21.75 5.90 19.82
C LYS A 390 22.62 4.65 19.89
N TRP A 391 23.86 4.73 19.42
CA TRP A 391 24.89 3.74 19.67
C TRP A 391 26.19 4.40 20.11
N VAL A 392 26.67 4.08 21.30
CA VAL A 392 27.89 4.66 21.87
C VAL A 392 29.04 3.67 21.75
N PHE A 393 30.18 4.12 21.24
CA PHE A 393 31.41 3.34 21.10
C PHE A 393 31.92 2.85 22.47
N PRO A 394 32.39 1.59 22.58
CA PRO A 394 33.16 1.14 23.74
C PRO A 394 34.53 1.85 23.78
N ASP A 395 35.28 1.67 24.87
CA ASP A 395 36.64 2.20 24.98
C ASP A 395 37.60 1.45 24.04
N ILE A 396 37.66 1.93 22.79
CA ILE A 396 38.52 1.44 21.72
C ILE A 396 39.27 2.61 21.11
N SER A 397 40.48 2.34 20.64
CA SER A 397 41.26 3.31 19.87
C SER A 397 41.36 2.88 18.41
N ILE A 398 41.38 3.86 17.52
CA ILE A 398 41.63 3.70 16.09
C ILE A 398 43.03 4.27 15.77
N GLU A 399 43.90 3.45 15.20
CA GLU A 399 45.29 3.82 14.87
C GLU A 399 45.34 4.83 13.69
N PRO A 400 46.44 5.56 13.50
CA PRO A 400 46.61 6.43 12.33
C PRO A 400 46.41 5.66 11.02
N GLY A 401 45.53 6.14 10.15
CA GLY A 401 45.22 5.50 8.86
C GLY A 401 44.43 4.19 8.96
N GLU A 402 43.92 3.82 10.14
CA GLU A 402 43.07 2.64 10.31
C GLU A 402 41.63 2.93 9.87
N TYR A 403 41.01 1.93 9.23
CA TYR A 403 39.59 1.85 8.91
C TYR A 403 38.91 0.88 9.89
N LEU A 404 37.94 1.36 10.65
CA LEU A 404 37.17 0.57 11.62
C LEU A 404 35.80 0.22 11.05
N LEU A 405 35.55 -1.08 10.85
CA LEU A 405 34.29 -1.60 10.34
C LEU A 405 33.28 -1.91 11.45
N LEU A 406 32.04 -1.48 11.25
CA LEU A 406 30.88 -1.75 12.12
C LEU A 406 29.75 -2.39 11.30
N TYR A 407 29.04 -3.35 11.91
CA TYR A 407 27.93 -4.06 11.26
C TYR A 407 26.58 -3.54 11.76
N ALA A 408 25.77 -2.97 10.87
CA ALA A 408 24.46 -2.41 11.15
C ALA A 408 23.37 -3.50 11.15
N THR A 409 23.34 -4.32 12.20
CA THR A 409 22.50 -5.54 12.28
C THR A 409 21.14 -5.32 12.96
N GLY A 410 20.91 -4.16 13.55
CA GLY A 410 19.74 -3.93 14.41
C GLY A 410 19.83 -4.59 15.79
N SER A 411 20.94 -5.25 16.12
CA SER A 411 21.18 -5.91 17.42
C SER A 411 22.60 -5.67 17.89
N ALA A 412 22.74 -4.85 18.94
CA ALA A 412 24.05 -4.42 19.40
C ALA A 412 24.85 -5.54 20.09
N ASP A 413 26.12 -5.63 19.71
CA ASP A 413 27.15 -6.42 20.37
C ASP A 413 28.43 -5.58 20.41
N LYS A 414 28.94 -5.33 21.61
CA LYS A 414 30.14 -4.52 21.85
C LYS A 414 31.33 -5.39 22.28
N ALA A 415 31.20 -6.72 22.24
CA ALA A 415 32.15 -7.62 22.90
C ALA A 415 33.55 -7.59 22.28
N GLN A 416 33.73 -7.18 21.01
CA GLN A 416 35.02 -7.23 20.31
C GLN A 416 35.18 -6.15 19.23
N LYS A 417 36.32 -5.44 19.17
CA LYS A 417 36.65 -4.40 18.15
C LYS A 417 36.46 -4.88 16.71
N LYS A 418 36.70 -6.17 16.44
CA LYS A 418 36.55 -6.78 15.08
C LYS A 418 35.11 -7.17 14.71
N ASN A 419 34.15 -7.00 15.61
CA ASN A 419 32.77 -7.45 15.42
C ASN A 419 31.77 -6.51 16.12
N LEU A 420 31.99 -5.19 15.99
CA LEU A 420 31.10 -4.19 16.56
C LEU A 420 29.78 -4.21 15.79
N LYS A 421 28.67 -4.39 16.51
CA LYS A 421 27.33 -4.38 15.91
C LYS A 421 26.52 -3.20 16.41
N LEU A 422 25.87 -2.49 15.49
CA LEU A 422 24.96 -1.39 15.77
C LEU A 422 23.58 -1.93 16.14
N ASN A 423 22.83 -1.15 16.92
CA ASN A 423 21.43 -1.44 17.26
C ASN A 423 20.43 -0.90 16.21
N PHE A 424 20.91 -0.53 15.02
CA PHE A 424 20.09 -0.13 13.87
C PHE A 424 20.66 -0.73 12.59
N CYS A 425 19.85 -0.73 11.52
CA CYS A 425 20.22 -1.14 10.17
C CYS A 425 20.26 0.09 9.25
N ILE A 426 20.80 -0.06 8.04
CA ILE A 426 20.82 1.00 7.03
C ILE A 426 19.58 0.89 6.14
N SER A 427 18.92 2.02 5.88
CA SER A 427 17.81 2.03 4.93
C SER A 427 18.30 1.95 3.47
N SER A 428 17.61 1.13 2.67
CA SER A 428 17.95 0.93 1.25
C SER A 428 17.43 2.04 0.35
N THR A 429 16.48 2.85 0.81
CA THR A 429 15.95 4.00 0.06
C THR A 429 16.83 5.24 0.22
N GLY A 430 17.91 5.14 0.98
CA GLY A 430 18.75 6.26 1.42
C GLY A 430 18.80 6.31 2.94
N GLU A 431 19.91 6.80 3.49
CA GLU A 431 20.16 6.89 4.93
C GLU A 431 21.09 8.09 5.21
N ALA A 432 20.88 8.73 6.35
CA ALA A 432 21.78 9.74 6.88
C ALA A 432 22.44 9.22 8.16
N LEU A 433 23.78 9.20 8.19
CA LEU A 433 24.55 8.80 9.35
C LEU A 433 25.19 10.01 10.01
N PHE A 434 25.12 10.03 11.34
CA PHE A 434 25.57 11.12 12.19
C PHE A 434 26.58 10.58 13.21
N PHE A 435 27.73 11.23 13.28
CA PHE A 435 28.80 10.90 14.20
C PHE A 435 28.99 12.04 15.20
N PHE A 436 28.97 11.70 16.48
CA PHE A 436 28.99 12.64 17.59
C PHE A 436 30.20 12.45 18.48
N ASP A 437 30.74 13.55 19.01
CA ASP A 437 31.73 13.53 20.07
C ASP A 437 31.10 13.09 21.43
N PRO A 438 31.91 12.84 22.47
CA PRO A 438 31.40 12.42 23.78
C PRO A 438 30.48 13.41 24.50
N ASN A 439 30.43 14.67 24.06
CA ASN A 439 29.53 15.69 24.59
C ASN A 439 28.20 15.76 23.79
N GLY A 440 28.04 14.91 22.77
CA GLY A 440 26.88 14.91 21.89
C GLY A 440 26.94 15.99 20.80
N LYS A 441 28.11 16.60 20.54
CA LYS A 441 28.28 17.53 19.42
C LYS A 441 28.44 16.76 18.13
N LEU A 442 27.68 17.12 17.10
CA LEU A 442 27.84 16.56 15.76
C LEU A 442 29.22 16.94 15.18
N ILE A 443 30.00 15.93 14.79
CA ILE A 443 31.34 16.10 14.22
C ILE A 443 31.44 15.60 12.79
N ASP A 444 30.56 14.68 12.37
CA ASP A 444 30.45 14.29 10.97
C ASP A 444 29.02 13.87 10.59
N LYS A 445 28.66 14.11 9.32
CA LYS A 445 27.42 13.69 8.68
C LYS A 445 27.74 13.14 7.30
N LEU A 446 27.24 11.95 6.99
CA LEU A 446 27.30 11.37 5.65
C LEU A 446 25.92 10.85 5.25
N SER A 447 25.39 11.41 4.16
CA SER A 447 24.05 11.10 3.65
C SER A 447 24.12 10.52 2.25
N ALA A 448 23.47 9.37 2.07
CA ALA A 448 23.34 8.71 0.77
C ALA A 448 21.88 8.66 0.36
N GLY A 449 21.61 8.89 -0.92
CA GLY A 449 20.33 8.53 -1.51
C GLY A 449 20.20 7.01 -1.64
N ARG A 450 19.19 6.55 -2.39
CA ARG A 450 19.00 5.12 -2.65
C ARG A 450 20.28 4.46 -3.18
N MET A 451 20.62 3.30 -2.61
CA MET A 451 21.71 2.43 -3.07
C MET A 451 21.16 1.04 -3.34
N ARG A 452 21.64 0.37 -4.39
CA ARG A 452 21.32 -1.04 -4.61
C ARG A 452 22.16 -1.94 -3.70
N SER A 453 21.72 -3.18 -3.53
CA SER A 453 22.58 -4.21 -2.92
C SER A 453 23.88 -4.33 -3.71
N GLY A 454 24.99 -4.52 -3.00
CA GLY A 454 26.32 -4.51 -3.60
C GLY A 454 26.89 -3.12 -3.88
N GLN A 455 26.16 -2.03 -3.61
CA GLN A 455 26.67 -0.66 -3.71
C GLN A 455 26.85 -0.02 -2.34
N SER A 456 27.69 0.99 -2.29
CA SER A 456 27.97 1.81 -1.11
C SER A 456 28.08 3.27 -1.47
N TYR A 457 28.10 4.10 -0.44
CA TYR A 457 28.33 5.53 -0.55
C TYR A 457 29.39 5.94 0.46
N GLY A 458 30.30 6.80 0.03
CA GLY A 458 31.47 7.12 0.84
C GLY A 458 32.26 8.29 0.29
N ARG A 459 33.42 8.49 0.88
CA ARG A 459 34.34 9.59 0.56
C ARG A 459 35.57 9.07 -0.16
N ASP A 460 36.11 9.83 -1.11
CA ASP A 460 37.47 9.62 -1.58
C ASP A 460 38.51 10.21 -0.60
N GLY A 461 39.80 10.12 -0.95
CA GLY A 461 40.88 10.67 -0.13
C GLY A 461 40.93 12.20 -0.03
N SER A 462 40.04 12.91 -0.72
CA SER A 462 39.91 14.38 -0.76
C SER A 462 38.55 14.87 -0.26
N ASP A 463 37.77 14.01 0.42
CA ASP A 463 36.43 14.32 0.94
C ASP A 463 35.38 14.61 -0.15
N ASN A 464 35.59 14.11 -1.37
CA ASN A 464 34.54 14.08 -2.38
C ASN A 464 33.64 12.88 -2.10
N ARG A 465 32.32 13.06 -2.22
CA ARG A 465 31.34 12.03 -1.89
C ARG A 465 30.81 11.37 -3.14
N PHE A 466 30.81 10.04 -3.15
CA PHE A 466 30.47 9.27 -4.33
C PHE A 466 29.72 7.98 -3.99
N TYR A 467 28.99 7.50 -4.98
CA TYR A 467 28.54 6.12 -5.04
C TYR A 467 29.67 5.22 -5.53
N TYR A 468 29.75 4.00 -4.99
CA TYR A 468 30.70 2.98 -5.43
C TYR A 468 29.97 1.73 -5.88
N ALA A 469 30.30 1.27 -7.09
CA ALA A 469 29.80 0.00 -7.62
C ALA A 469 30.42 -1.21 -6.91
N GLU A 470 31.64 -1.05 -6.41
CA GLU A 470 32.43 -2.08 -5.74
C GLU A 470 32.86 -1.54 -4.37
N PRO A 471 32.15 -1.89 -3.29
CA PRO A 471 32.43 -1.36 -1.96
C PRO A 471 33.76 -1.87 -1.38
N THR A 472 34.39 -1.08 -0.51
CA THR A 472 35.79 -1.28 -0.06
C THR A 472 35.95 -1.40 1.46
N PRO A 473 35.21 -2.30 2.14
CA PRO A 473 35.29 -2.41 3.59
C PRO A 473 36.72 -2.74 4.08
N GLY A 474 37.24 -1.89 4.96
CA GLY A 474 38.55 -1.96 5.56
C GLY A 474 39.68 -1.34 4.73
N ALA A 475 39.38 -0.63 3.65
CA ALA A 475 40.35 -0.09 2.71
C ALA A 475 39.91 1.26 2.13
N GLN A 476 40.84 1.94 1.44
CA GLN A 476 40.52 3.18 0.75
C GLN A 476 39.59 2.94 -0.44
N ASN A 477 38.60 3.83 -0.59
CA ASN A 477 37.63 3.78 -1.67
C ASN A 477 38.24 3.92 -3.07
N GLY A 478 37.66 3.18 -4.01
CA GLY A 478 38.09 3.11 -5.42
C GLY A 478 37.52 4.23 -6.30
N LYS A 479 37.14 3.88 -7.54
CA LYS A 479 36.52 4.81 -8.48
C LYS A 479 35.08 5.13 -8.05
N GLY A 480 34.85 6.38 -7.67
CA GLY A 480 33.52 6.90 -7.36
C GLY A 480 32.71 7.29 -8.59
N TYR A 481 31.39 7.37 -8.40
CA TYR A 481 30.39 7.86 -9.34
C TYR A 481 29.57 8.96 -8.69
N GLU A 482 29.30 10.05 -9.41
CA GLU A 482 28.63 11.24 -8.89
C GLU A 482 27.18 10.99 -8.46
N GLY A 483 26.55 9.98 -9.06
CA GLY A 483 25.16 9.68 -8.80
C GLY A 483 24.70 8.39 -9.48
N ILE A 484 23.41 8.15 -9.39
CA ILE A 484 22.70 7.08 -10.08
C ILE A 484 21.71 7.74 -11.04
N THR A 485 21.63 7.27 -12.29
CA THR A 485 20.71 7.83 -13.29
C THR A 485 19.24 7.59 -12.92
N GLN A 486 18.34 8.45 -13.40
CA GLN A 486 16.92 8.36 -13.09
C GLN A 486 16.23 7.17 -13.77
N LEU A 487 15.13 6.71 -13.18
CA LEU A 487 14.24 5.73 -13.80
C LEU A 487 13.52 6.40 -14.99
N PRO A 488 13.62 5.86 -16.22
CA PRO A 488 12.92 6.47 -17.35
C PRO A 488 11.39 6.45 -17.17
N ALA A 489 10.72 7.50 -17.65
CA ALA A 489 9.26 7.63 -17.61
C ALA A 489 8.68 7.54 -19.03
N PHE A 490 7.49 6.95 -19.15
CA PHE A 490 6.76 6.82 -20.41
C PHE A 490 5.60 7.81 -20.43
N SER A 491 5.43 8.57 -21.53
CA SER A 491 4.37 9.57 -21.66
C SER A 491 2.96 8.98 -21.74
N VAL A 492 2.85 7.69 -22.10
CA VAL A 492 1.59 6.95 -22.20
C VAL A 492 1.60 5.82 -21.19
N THR A 493 0.57 5.79 -20.33
CA THR A 493 0.38 4.72 -19.34
C THR A 493 0.34 3.36 -20.03
N PRO A 494 1.11 2.35 -19.59
CA PRO A 494 1.00 1.00 -20.15
C PRO A 494 -0.42 0.42 -19.97
N GLY A 495 -0.83 -0.49 -20.84
CA GLY A 495 -2.20 -1.01 -20.81
C GLY A 495 -2.65 -1.67 -22.11
N ILE A 496 -3.96 -1.85 -22.25
CA ILE A 496 -4.64 -2.45 -23.40
C ILE A 496 -5.31 -1.35 -24.23
N TYR A 497 -4.98 -1.30 -25.53
CA TYR A 497 -5.40 -0.25 -26.45
C TYR A 497 -6.16 -0.79 -27.67
N ASP A 498 -7.03 0.06 -28.23
CA ASP A 498 -7.75 -0.25 -29.49
C ASP A 498 -6.96 0.21 -30.72
N ASN A 499 -6.25 1.33 -30.59
CA ASN A 499 -5.55 2.01 -31.67
C ASN A 499 -4.08 2.19 -31.30
N ALA A 500 -3.25 2.43 -32.31
CA ALA A 500 -1.83 2.74 -32.11
C ALA A 500 -1.63 3.90 -31.14
N VAL A 501 -0.57 3.80 -30.34
CA VAL A 501 -0.16 4.83 -29.37
C VAL A 501 1.24 5.34 -29.72
N THR A 502 1.46 6.64 -29.52
CA THR A 502 2.76 7.28 -29.68
C THR A 502 3.34 7.54 -28.31
N VAL A 503 4.48 6.93 -28.01
CA VAL A 503 5.09 6.92 -26.68
C VAL A 503 6.39 7.70 -26.70
N ALA A 504 6.46 8.74 -25.89
CA ALA A 504 7.71 9.43 -25.58
C ALA A 504 8.33 8.81 -24.31
N ILE A 505 9.66 8.76 -24.26
CA ILE A 505 10.42 8.33 -23.07
C ILE A 505 11.25 9.51 -22.58
N THR A 506 11.16 9.82 -21.30
CA THR A 506 11.95 10.87 -20.64
C THR A 506 12.81 10.28 -19.52
N ALA A 507 13.88 10.99 -19.16
CA ALA A 507 14.79 10.65 -18.07
C ALA A 507 15.42 11.95 -17.53
N GLY A 508 16.41 11.84 -16.64
CA GLY A 508 17.07 13.00 -16.05
C GLY A 508 17.84 13.83 -17.07
N GLU A 509 18.05 15.11 -16.75
CA GLU A 509 18.80 16.03 -17.60
C GLU A 509 20.24 15.52 -17.84
N GLY A 510 20.68 15.56 -19.10
CA GLY A 510 21.99 15.07 -19.52
C GLY A 510 22.12 13.54 -19.58
N GLU A 511 21.03 12.80 -19.35
CA GLU A 511 21.03 11.34 -19.46
C GLU A 511 20.67 10.87 -20.88
N THR A 512 21.36 9.84 -21.34
CA THR A 512 21.04 9.13 -22.59
C THR A 512 20.15 7.95 -22.29
N ILE A 513 18.94 7.95 -22.85
CA ILE A 513 18.00 6.83 -22.72
C ILE A 513 18.38 5.74 -23.72
N ARG A 514 18.47 4.50 -23.24
CA ARG A 514 18.60 3.31 -24.07
C ARG A 514 17.46 2.35 -23.82
N TYR A 515 17.01 1.67 -24.87
CA TYR A 515 15.83 0.82 -24.78
C TYR A 515 15.97 -0.48 -25.58
N THR A 516 15.10 -1.43 -25.25
CA THR A 516 14.97 -2.73 -25.93
C THR A 516 13.49 -3.07 -26.11
N THR A 517 13.21 -3.85 -27.16
CA THR A 517 11.86 -4.33 -27.51
C THR A 517 11.73 -5.85 -27.47
N ASP A 518 12.84 -6.55 -27.26
CA ASP A 518 12.96 -8.00 -27.18
C ASP A 518 12.98 -8.51 -25.72
N CYS A 519 12.59 -7.64 -24.79
CA CYS A 519 12.62 -7.85 -23.35
C CYS A 519 14.02 -8.01 -22.74
N THR A 520 15.13 -7.89 -23.47
CA THR A 520 16.48 -7.92 -22.86
C THR A 520 16.70 -6.72 -21.96
N THR A 521 17.57 -6.84 -20.96
CA THR A 521 17.89 -5.72 -20.07
C THR A 521 18.70 -4.66 -20.84
N PRO A 522 18.24 -3.41 -20.96
CA PRO A 522 18.98 -2.38 -21.67
C PRO A 522 20.36 -2.16 -21.05
N ASN A 523 21.37 -2.03 -21.89
CA ASN A 523 22.75 -1.80 -21.50
C ASN A 523 23.39 -0.74 -22.43
N ALA A 524 24.66 -0.42 -22.21
CA ALA A 524 25.36 0.64 -22.94
C ALA A 524 25.46 0.42 -24.46
N SER A 525 25.24 -0.80 -24.97
CA SER A 525 25.21 -1.10 -26.41
C SER A 525 23.80 -1.17 -27.01
N SER A 526 22.75 -1.10 -26.17
CA SER A 526 21.36 -1.07 -26.62
C SER A 526 21.06 0.15 -27.49
N GLU A 527 19.91 0.13 -28.17
CA GLU A 527 19.50 1.22 -29.05
C GLU A 527 19.30 2.52 -28.25
N VAL A 528 19.79 3.64 -28.79
CA VAL A 528 19.59 4.97 -28.19
C VAL A 528 18.20 5.47 -28.60
N TYR A 529 17.41 5.87 -27.62
CA TYR A 529 16.13 6.53 -27.89
C TYR A 529 16.39 7.93 -28.47
N SER A 530 15.82 8.20 -29.66
CA SER A 530 16.07 9.44 -30.42
C SER A 530 14.80 10.19 -30.82
N GLY A 531 13.62 9.66 -30.48
CA GLY A 531 12.32 10.24 -30.81
C GLY A 531 11.19 9.28 -30.45
N GLU A 532 9.95 9.77 -30.51
CA GLU A 532 8.77 9.02 -30.07
C GLU A 532 8.60 7.67 -30.78
N LEU A 533 8.11 6.67 -30.05
CA LEU A 533 7.87 5.32 -30.55
C LEU A 533 6.39 5.15 -30.93
N SER A 534 6.11 4.76 -32.17
CA SER A 534 4.75 4.38 -32.60
C SER A 534 4.53 2.88 -32.36
N ILE A 535 3.63 2.55 -31.44
CA ILE A 535 3.33 1.17 -31.05
C ILE A 535 1.91 0.82 -31.51
N SER A 536 1.76 -0.23 -32.31
CA SER A 536 0.46 -0.61 -32.92
C SER A 536 0.10 -2.10 -32.79
N LYS A 537 0.87 -2.85 -32.00
CA LYS A 537 0.70 -4.28 -31.73
C LYS A 537 1.31 -4.63 -30.38
N ASN A 538 1.01 -5.80 -29.82
CA ASN A 538 1.53 -6.22 -28.53
C ASN A 538 3.05 -6.04 -28.48
N SER A 539 3.53 -5.21 -27.55
CA SER A 539 4.93 -4.82 -27.47
C SER A 539 5.32 -4.57 -26.01
N VAL A 540 6.56 -4.92 -25.69
CA VAL A 540 7.18 -4.58 -24.40
C VAL A 540 8.35 -3.66 -24.69
N ILE A 541 8.38 -2.52 -24.00
CA ILE A 541 9.50 -1.57 -24.06
C ILE A 541 10.19 -1.59 -22.69
N ARG A 542 11.48 -1.91 -22.66
CA ARG A 542 12.33 -1.75 -21.47
C ARG A 542 13.30 -0.61 -21.72
N ALA A 543 13.43 0.33 -20.79
CA ALA A 543 14.30 1.49 -20.93
C ALA A 543 15.16 1.71 -19.67
N ALA A 544 16.40 2.15 -19.86
CA ALA A 544 17.29 2.59 -18.79
C ALA A 544 18.07 3.84 -19.23
N ALA A 545 18.39 4.69 -18.26
CA ALA A 545 19.14 5.92 -18.48
C ALA A 545 20.65 5.71 -18.21
N PHE A 546 21.50 6.34 -19.01
CA PHE A 546 22.96 6.26 -18.91
C PHE A 546 23.57 7.66 -18.95
N ARG A 547 24.59 7.89 -18.13
CA ARG A 547 25.35 9.15 -18.10
C ARG A 547 26.80 8.84 -17.72
N ASP A 548 27.75 9.48 -18.38
CA ASP A 548 29.16 9.28 -18.05
C ASP A 548 29.45 9.81 -16.63
N GLY A 549 30.25 9.07 -15.86
CA GLY A 549 30.50 9.37 -14.44
C GLY A 549 29.37 8.95 -13.46
N TYR A 550 28.28 8.34 -13.94
CA TYR A 550 27.13 7.91 -13.11
C TYR A 550 26.94 6.40 -13.18
N LEU A 551 26.36 5.82 -12.13
CA LEU A 551 25.85 4.45 -12.15
C LEU A 551 24.51 4.38 -12.87
N SER A 552 24.27 3.32 -13.63
CA SER A 552 22.95 3.10 -14.27
C SER A 552 21.88 2.73 -13.24
N GLY A 553 20.81 3.53 -13.19
CA GLY A 553 19.62 3.33 -12.39
C GLY A 553 18.73 2.18 -12.86
N ASP A 554 17.53 2.08 -12.27
CA ASP A 554 16.58 0.98 -12.48
C ASP A 554 16.02 0.98 -13.91
N VAL A 555 15.62 -0.20 -14.38
CA VAL A 555 14.99 -0.37 -15.69
C VAL A 555 13.51 -0.09 -15.56
N ALA A 556 13.00 0.83 -16.37
CA ALA A 556 11.58 1.06 -16.55
C ALA A 556 11.03 0.07 -17.58
N THR A 557 9.85 -0.49 -17.32
CA THR A 557 9.20 -1.45 -18.22
C THR A 557 7.77 -1.05 -18.50
N ALA A 558 7.41 -1.01 -19.78
CA ALA A 558 6.07 -0.74 -20.26
C ALA A 558 5.59 -1.86 -21.17
N THR A 559 4.42 -2.42 -20.87
CA THR A 559 3.75 -3.41 -21.73
C THR A 559 2.52 -2.76 -22.37
N TYR A 560 2.50 -2.70 -23.70
CA TYR A 560 1.38 -2.20 -24.48
C TYR A 560 0.74 -3.38 -25.20
N LEU A 561 -0.51 -3.67 -24.88
CA LEU A 561 -1.31 -4.74 -25.45
C LEU A 561 -2.42 -4.16 -26.33
N PHE A 562 -2.91 -4.91 -27.32
CA PHE A 562 -3.86 -4.40 -28.30
C PHE A 562 -5.01 -5.38 -28.56
N ARG A 563 -6.26 -4.87 -28.55
CA ARG A 563 -7.45 -5.70 -28.85
C ARG A 563 -7.41 -6.27 -30.26
N SER A 564 -6.82 -5.52 -31.20
CA SER A 564 -6.55 -5.95 -32.58
C SER A 564 -5.58 -7.13 -32.66
N ASP A 565 -4.78 -7.37 -31.62
CA ASP A 565 -3.82 -8.49 -31.51
C ASP A 565 -4.36 -9.60 -30.59
N GLY A 566 -5.69 -9.74 -30.54
CA GLY A 566 -6.40 -10.80 -29.83
C GLY A 566 -6.42 -10.66 -28.31
N VAL A 567 -6.25 -9.45 -27.77
CA VAL A 567 -6.32 -9.18 -26.33
C VAL A 567 -7.76 -8.80 -25.96
N ASN A 568 -8.58 -9.80 -25.66
CA ASN A 568 -9.99 -9.64 -25.33
C ASN A 568 -10.34 -10.49 -24.10
N HIS A 569 -9.86 -10.04 -22.94
CA HIS A 569 -10.03 -10.75 -21.68
C HIS A 569 -11.13 -10.08 -20.85
N ALA A 570 -12.01 -10.90 -20.26
CA ALA A 570 -12.93 -10.45 -19.22
C ALA A 570 -12.28 -10.38 -17.83
N LEU A 571 -11.05 -10.91 -17.71
CA LEU A 571 -10.28 -10.91 -16.48
C LEU A 571 -9.23 -9.79 -16.47
N PRO A 572 -8.88 -9.25 -15.29
CA PRO A 572 -7.71 -8.39 -15.13
C PRO A 572 -6.47 -9.05 -15.72
N VAL A 573 -5.56 -8.24 -16.27
CA VAL A 573 -4.31 -8.73 -16.87
C VAL A 573 -3.14 -8.47 -15.94
N VAL A 574 -2.36 -9.50 -15.66
CA VAL A 574 -1.04 -9.38 -15.04
C VAL A 574 0.03 -9.48 -16.11
N THR A 575 1.04 -8.63 -16.04
CA THR A 575 2.24 -8.76 -16.88
C THR A 575 3.46 -9.09 -16.02
N LEU A 576 4.23 -10.10 -16.42
CA LEU A 576 5.57 -10.35 -15.91
C LEU A 576 6.57 -10.18 -17.04
N VAL A 577 7.50 -9.25 -16.89
CA VAL A 577 8.55 -9.00 -17.88
C VAL A 577 9.90 -9.17 -17.22
N THR A 578 10.76 -9.97 -17.85
CA THR A 578 12.13 -10.21 -17.41
C THR A 578 13.04 -10.41 -18.61
N ASP A 579 14.34 -10.34 -18.37
CA ASP A 579 15.33 -10.72 -19.38
C ASP A 579 15.05 -12.15 -19.88
N PRO A 580 14.98 -12.41 -21.20
CA PRO A 580 14.72 -13.75 -21.73
C PRO A 580 15.67 -14.82 -21.15
N ASP A 581 16.92 -14.48 -20.86
CA ASP A 581 17.87 -15.43 -20.26
C ASP A 581 17.45 -15.87 -18.86
N ASN A 582 16.76 -15.02 -18.09
CA ASN A 582 16.24 -15.39 -16.78
C ASN A 582 15.21 -16.53 -16.86
N LEU A 583 14.50 -16.67 -17.99
CA LEU A 583 13.54 -17.74 -18.21
C LEU A 583 14.19 -18.93 -18.92
N TRP A 584 14.97 -18.67 -19.97
CA TRP A 584 15.27 -19.67 -20.99
C TRP A 584 16.73 -20.11 -21.06
N ASN A 585 17.65 -19.45 -20.36
CA ASN A 585 19.06 -19.85 -20.33
C ASN A 585 19.19 -21.32 -19.88
N SER A 586 19.91 -22.16 -20.61
CA SER A 586 19.94 -23.60 -20.35
C SER A 586 20.50 -23.97 -18.97
N LYS A 587 21.32 -23.09 -18.38
CA LYS A 587 21.99 -23.32 -17.09
C LYS A 587 21.28 -22.67 -15.90
N THR A 588 20.74 -21.48 -16.10
CA THR A 588 20.22 -20.65 -14.99
C THR A 588 18.78 -20.17 -15.19
N GLY A 589 18.17 -20.49 -16.33
CA GLY A 589 16.81 -20.09 -16.68
C GLY A 589 15.76 -20.84 -15.84
N ILE A 590 14.84 -20.10 -15.23
CA ILE A 590 13.86 -20.68 -14.30
C ILE A 590 12.75 -21.49 -14.99
N TYR A 591 12.64 -21.41 -16.32
CA TYR A 591 11.77 -22.26 -17.13
C TYR A 591 12.54 -23.33 -17.94
N ALA A 592 13.86 -23.21 -18.05
CA ALA A 592 14.67 -24.05 -18.91
C ALA A 592 14.67 -25.51 -18.43
N THR A 593 14.58 -26.44 -19.38
CA THR A 593 14.84 -27.87 -19.12
C THR A 593 16.32 -28.12 -18.90
N GLY A 594 17.17 -27.43 -19.66
CA GLY A 594 18.63 -27.52 -19.55
C GLY A 594 19.24 -28.74 -20.23
N ASP A 595 20.58 -28.73 -20.28
CA ASP A 595 21.38 -29.67 -21.09
C ASP A 595 21.38 -31.10 -20.54
N GLN A 596 20.94 -31.29 -19.29
CA GLN A 596 20.90 -32.59 -18.60
C GLN A 596 19.49 -33.19 -18.54
N PHE A 597 18.51 -32.56 -19.20
CA PHE A 597 17.12 -33.00 -19.14
C PHE A 597 16.92 -34.38 -19.79
N ASP A 598 16.33 -35.29 -19.03
CA ASP A 598 16.00 -36.65 -19.45
C ASP A 598 14.47 -36.86 -19.49
N PRO A 599 13.82 -36.72 -20.67
CA PRO A 599 12.38 -36.94 -20.81
C PRO A 599 11.98 -38.42 -20.68
N ASP A 600 12.93 -39.35 -20.83
CA ASP A 600 12.70 -40.79 -20.88
C ASP A 600 13.16 -41.49 -19.59
N ALA A 601 13.45 -40.71 -18.54
CA ALA A 601 13.82 -41.22 -17.23
C ALA A 601 12.78 -42.23 -16.69
N ALA A 602 13.25 -43.19 -15.89
CA ALA A 602 12.43 -44.32 -15.42
C ALA A 602 11.18 -43.91 -14.61
N SER A 603 11.18 -42.71 -14.01
CA SER A 603 10.02 -42.16 -13.31
C SER A 603 9.85 -40.68 -13.60
N TYR A 604 8.60 -40.19 -13.54
CA TYR A 604 8.30 -38.76 -13.68
C TYR A 604 9.08 -37.91 -12.66
N ALA A 605 9.29 -38.41 -11.44
CA ALA A 605 10.07 -37.70 -10.43
C ALA A 605 11.54 -37.53 -10.85
N ASP A 606 12.11 -38.49 -11.56
CA ASP A 606 13.49 -38.43 -12.05
C ASP A 606 13.60 -37.54 -13.30
N THR A 607 12.59 -37.53 -14.17
CA THR A 607 12.46 -36.53 -15.24
C THR A 607 12.46 -35.10 -14.69
N LEU A 608 11.80 -34.86 -13.55
CA LEU A 608 11.85 -33.53 -12.93
C LEU A 608 13.23 -33.21 -12.38
N LYS A 609 13.89 -34.16 -11.69
CA LYS A 609 15.23 -33.95 -11.11
C LYS A 609 16.32 -33.67 -12.14
N SER A 610 16.15 -34.12 -13.38
CA SER A 610 17.11 -33.86 -14.46
C SER A 610 16.96 -32.46 -15.07
N ALA A 611 15.86 -31.76 -14.80
CA ALA A 611 15.59 -30.43 -15.36
C ALA A 611 16.24 -29.28 -14.57
N THR A 612 16.73 -28.25 -15.27
CA THR A 612 17.27 -27.00 -14.70
C THR A 612 16.23 -26.28 -13.85
N TYR A 613 14.99 -26.09 -14.33
CA TYR A 613 13.91 -25.42 -13.58
C TYR A 613 13.57 -26.06 -12.22
N TYR A 614 14.00 -27.31 -12.00
CA TYR A 614 13.71 -28.08 -10.80
C TYR A 614 14.86 -28.05 -9.78
N GLN A 615 16.07 -27.67 -10.19
CA GLN A 615 17.26 -27.65 -9.32
C GLN A 615 17.09 -26.74 -8.09
N ALA A 616 16.35 -25.65 -8.22
CA ALA A 616 16.00 -24.76 -7.11
C ALA A 616 15.36 -25.48 -5.91
N LYS A 617 14.75 -26.67 -6.10
CA LYS A 617 14.16 -27.47 -5.03
C LYS A 617 15.20 -28.06 -4.07
N PHE A 618 16.42 -28.27 -4.56
CA PHE A 618 17.52 -28.88 -3.80
C PHE A 618 18.59 -27.85 -3.39
N ALA A 619 18.40 -26.60 -3.79
CA ALA A 619 19.29 -25.49 -3.49
C ALA A 619 19.16 -25.05 -2.03
N THR A 620 20.25 -24.55 -1.46
CA THR A 620 20.24 -23.82 -0.18
C THR A 620 19.42 -22.54 -0.30
N GLU A 621 18.99 -21.94 0.81
CA GLU A 621 18.25 -20.66 0.78
C GLU A 621 19.05 -19.55 0.08
N GLU A 622 20.35 -19.49 0.34
CA GLU A 622 21.28 -18.58 -0.35
C GLU A 622 21.33 -18.82 -1.86
N GLN A 623 21.43 -20.08 -2.30
CA GLN A 623 21.40 -20.43 -3.73
C GLN A 623 20.04 -20.10 -4.36
N VAL A 624 18.95 -20.28 -3.61
CA VAL A 624 17.60 -19.91 -4.09
C VAL A 624 17.53 -18.41 -4.35
N ASP A 625 18.01 -17.60 -3.41
CA ASP A 625 17.93 -16.14 -3.52
C ASP A 625 18.91 -15.59 -4.57
N THR A 626 20.11 -16.17 -4.71
CA THR A 626 21.15 -15.66 -5.64
C THR A 626 21.07 -16.22 -7.06
N ILE A 627 20.58 -17.45 -7.24
CA ILE A 627 20.58 -18.13 -8.55
C ILE A 627 19.17 -18.26 -9.12
N TRP A 628 18.18 -18.58 -8.28
CA TRP A 628 16.86 -19.04 -8.73
C TRP A 628 15.74 -18.00 -8.59
N GLU A 629 16.00 -16.90 -7.89
CA GLU A 629 15.21 -15.69 -7.94
C GLU A 629 15.76 -14.79 -9.05
N LYS A 630 14.88 -14.27 -9.91
CA LYS A 630 15.25 -13.47 -11.07
C LYS A 630 14.58 -12.10 -11.02
N PRO A 631 15.28 -11.01 -11.40
CA PRO A 631 14.66 -9.70 -11.48
C PRO A 631 13.60 -9.69 -12.58
N ALA A 632 12.45 -9.07 -12.32
CA ALA A 632 11.37 -8.86 -13.27
C ALA A 632 10.61 -7.57 -12.95
N ALA A 633 9.85 -7.06 -13.91
CA ALA A 633 8.78 -6.10 -13.67
C ALA A 633 7.45 -6.87 -13.55
N PHE A 634 6.68 -6.57 -12.51
CA PHE A 634 5.33 -7.08 -12.29
C PHE A 634 4.34 -5.93 -12.34
N SER A 635 3.32 -6.07 -13.18
CA SER A 635 2.29 -5.05 -13.36
C SER A 635 0.90 -5.68 -13.37
N LEU A 636 -0.10 -4.91 -12.94
CA LEU A 636 -1.52 -5.28 -12.97
C LEU A 636 -2.28 -4.23 -13.77
N PHE A 637 -3.09 -4.71 -14.71
CA PHE A 637 -4.05 -3.94 -15.47
C PHE A 637 -5.44 -4.23 -14.91
N ASP A 638 -6.23 -3.18 -14.70
CA ASP A 638 -7.62 -3.29 -14.27
C ASP A 638 -8.54 -3.83 -15.39
N ASP A 639 -9.83 -3.92 -15.09
CA ASP A 639 -10.84 -4.44 -16.03
C ASP A 639 -11.06 -3.51 -17.25
N ASN A 640 -10.62 -2.25 -17.15
CA ASN A 640 -10.60 -1.30 -18.26
C ASN A 640 -9.33 -1.42 -19.12
N GLY A 641 -8.38 -2.26 -18.70
CA GLY A 641 -7.10 -2.47 -19.37
C GLY A 641 -6.05 -1.40 -19.05
N ARG A 642 -6.25 -0.56 -18.03
CA ARG A 642 -5.26 0.46 -17.61
C ARG A 642 -4.31 -0.14 -16.57
N GLN A 643 -3.01 0.12 -16.69
CA GLN A 643 -2.06 -0.22 -15.63
C GLN A 643 -2.36 0.55 -14.34
N VAL A 644 -2.69 -0.20 -13.28
CA VAL A 644 -3.01 0.33 -11.94
C VAL A 644 -1.94 0.01 -10.89
N PHE A 645 -1.01 -0.88 -11.23
CA PHE A 645 0.14 -1.20 -10.39
C PHE A 645 1.34 -1.60 -11.26
N THR A 646 2.55 -1.17 -10.88
CA THR A 646 3.79 -1.67 -11.46
C THR A 646 4.93 -1.58 -10.46
N GLN A 647 5.79 -2.60 -10.41
CA GLN A 647 6.99 -2.61 -9.58
C GLN A 647 8.03 -3.62 -10.08
N ASN A 648 9.30 -3.29 -9.94
CA ASN A 648 10.40 -4.24 -10.08
C ASN A 648 10.45 -5.19 -8.86
N VAL A 649 10.53 -6.49 -9.12
CA VAL A 649 10.34 -7.59 -8.15
C VAL A 649 11.27 -8.75 -8.46
N GLY A 650 11.43 -9.64 -7.49
CA GLY A 650 12.02 -10.96 -7.69
C GLY A 650 10.94 -11.97 -8.09
N ILE A 651 11.22 -12.80 -9.09
CA ILE A 651 10.35 -13.94 -9.47
C ILE A 651 11.09 -15.26 -9.36
N ARG A 652 10.36 -16.30 -8.96
CA ARG A 652 10.84 -17.70 -8.96
C ARG A 652 9.70 -18.67 -9.17
N ILE A 653 9.97 -19.84 -9.73
CA ILE A 653 8.92 -20.85 -9.91
C ILE A 653 8.32 -21.29 -8.56
N ALA A 654 7.00 -21.35 -8.50
CA ALA A 654 6.23 -21.78 -7.35
C ALA A 654 5.90 -23.28 -7.37
N GLY A 655 5.64 -23.82 -6.18
CA GLY A 655 5.16 -25.19 -6.00
C GLY A 655 6.26 -26.27 -6.05
N SER A 656 5.81 -27.52 -6.05
CA SER A 656 6.64 -28.73 -6.13
C SER A 656 6.38 -29.44 -7.46
N PHE A 657 5.44 -30.39 -7.53
CA PHE A 657 5.14 -31.11 -8.77
C PHE A 657 4.61 -30.22 -9.91
N GLY A 658 3.95 -29.09 -9.58
CA GLY A 658 3.54 -28.08 -10.55
C GLY A 658 4.69 -27.50 -11.39
N ARG A 659 5.94 -27.58 -10.90
CA ARG A 659 7.14 -27.19 -11.66
C ARG A 659 7.32 -28.01 -12.94
N GLY A 660 6.82 -29.24 -12.98
CA GLY A 660 6.91 -30.12 -14.15
C GLY A 660 5.91 -29.84 -15.26
N ARG A 661 5.00 -28.88 -15.05
CA ARG A 661 3.99 -28.50 -16.03
C ARG A 661 4.52 -27.46 -17.00
N ALA A 662 3.92 -27.37 -18.20
CA ALA A 662 4.27 -26.34 -19.18
C ALA A 662 3.91 -24.92 -18.69
N GLN A 663 2.72 -24.76 -18.12
CA GLN A 663 2.30 -23.54 -17.45
C GLN A 663 2.70 -23.62 -15.96
N LYS A 664 3.76 -22.90 -15.56
CA LYS A 664 4.31 -22.97 -14.18
C LYS A 664 3.81 -21.79 -13.34
N GLY A 665 3.63 -22.01 -12.04
CA GLY A 665 3.34 -20.92 -11.09
C GLY A 665 4.56 -20.04 -10.80
N PHE A 666 4.34 -18.79 -10.39
CA PHE A 666 5.40 -17.85 -10.00
C PHE A 666 5.17 -17.34 -8.57
N ASN A 667 6.19 -17.36 -7.72
CA ASN A 667 6.22 -16.48 -6.56
C ASN A 667 6.74 -15.12 -7.04
N VAL A 668 6.08 -14.05 -6.62
CA VAL A 668 6.45 -12.67 -6.92
C VAL A 668 6.76 -12.00 -5.58
N ILE A 669 7.97 -11.48 -5.43
CA ILE A 669 8.56 -11.11 -4.14
C ILE A 669 9.09 -9.69 -4.23
N ALA A 670 8.63 -8.83 -3.33
CA ALA A 670 9.17 -7.49 -3.19
C ALA A 670 10.40 -7.53 -2.30
N ARG A 671 11.52 -7.02 -2.81
CA ARG A 671 12.77 -6.86 -2.05
C ARG A 671 13.38 -5.52 -2.36
N LYS A 672 14.09 -5.00 -1.37
CA LYS A 672 14.82 -3.74 -1.45
C LYS A 672 15.83 -3.73 -2.61
N GLU A 673 16.42 -4.88 -2.93
CA GLU A 673 17.35 -5.04 -4.05
C GLU A 673 16.73 -4.75 -5.43
N TYR A 674 15.40 -4.88 -5.58
CA TYR A 674 14.68 -4.59 -6.82
C TYR A 674 13.97 -3.24 -6.82
N GLY A 675 13.99 -2.48 -5.72
CA GLY A 675 13.14 -1.30 -5.56
C GLY A 675 12.52 -1.22 -4.17
N LYS A 676 11.20 -1.06 -4.10
CA LYS A 676 10.46 -1.07 -2.84
C LYS A 676 10.48 -2.48 -2.22
N GLY A 677 10.70 -2.55 -0.89
CA GLY A 677 10.68 -3.81 -0.12
C GLY A 677 9.27 -4.37 0.14
N SER A 678 8.24 -3.81 -0.48
CA SER A 678 6.84 -4.22 -0.44
C SER A 678 6.14 -3.74 -1.71
N MET A 679 4.99 -4.36 -2.01
CA MET A 679 4.03 -3.88 -3.01
C MET A 679 2.89 -3.18 -2.28
N GLU A 680 2.77 -1.87 -2.43
CA GLU A 680 1.74 -1.02 -1.80
C GLU A 680 0.50 -0.96 -2.69
N TYR A 681 -0.27 -2.06 -2.73
CA TYR A 681 -1.51 -2.15 -3.50
C TYR A 681 -2.49 -3.15 -2.88
N PRO A 682 -3.81 -2.84 -2.83
CA PRO A 682 -4.83 -3.76 -2.34
C PRO A 682 -5.19 -4.81 -3.42
N PHE A 683 -4.37 -5.86 -3.55
CA PHE A 683 -4.59 -6.89 -4.58
C PHE A 683 -5.89 -7.69 -4.43
N PHE A 684 -6.44 -7.76 -3.22
CA PHE A 684 -7.61 -8.58 -2.87
C PHE A 684 -8.67 -7.72 -2.19
N GLU A 685 -9.81 -7.54 -2.84
CA GLU A 685 -10.91 -6.67 -2.38
C GLU A 685 -11.53 -7.13 -1.06
N ASN A 686 -11.53 -8.45 -0.83
CA ASN A 686 -12.03 -9.09 0.38
C ASN A 686 -11.00 -9.10 1.53
N ARG A 687 -9.90 -8.35 1.42
CA ARG A 687 -8.91 -8.20 2.48
C ARG A 687 -8.73 -6.71 2.80
N PRO A 688 -8.54 -6.35 4.08
CA PRO A 688 -8.34 -4.94 4.47
C PRO A 688 -6.92 -4.43 4.19
N TYR A 689 -6.06 -5.27 3.60
CA TYR A 689 -4.63 -4.98 3.47
C TYR A 689 -4.32 -4.18 2.20
N LYS A 690 -3.42 -3.20 2.36
CA LYS A 690 -2.95 -2.33 1.27
C LYS A 690 -1.48 -2.55 0.92
N GLU A 691 -0.82 -3.53 1.54
CA GLU A 691 0.60 -3.82 1.37
C GLU A 691 0.85 -5.33 1.40
N TYR A 692 1.70 -5.82 0.50
CA TYR A 692 2.12 -7.22 0.44
C TYR A 692 3.63 -7.36 0.21
N LYS A 693 4.30 -8.20 0.99
CA LYS A 693 5.72 -8.57 0.77
C LYS A 693 5.91 -9.55 -0.38
N ALA A 694 4.91 -10.39 -0.62
CA ALA A 694 4.93 -11.36 -1.71
C ALA A 694 3.51 -11.79 -2.08
N VAL A 695 3.33 -12.15 -3.34
CA VAL A 695 2.14 -12.78 -3.89
C VAL A 695 2.54 -14.01 -4.70
N VAL A 696 1.58 -14.84 -5.08
CA VAL A 696 1.83 -16.00 -5.96
C VAL A 696 0.86 -15.99 -7.12
N LEU A 697 1.38 -16.16 -8.33
CA LEU A 697 0.59 -16.46 -9.52
C LEU A 697 0.51 -17.98 -9.65
N ARG A 698 -0.65 -18.55 -9.35
CA ARG A 698 -0.88 -20.00 -9.38
C ARG A 698 -1.58 -20.42 -10.67
N ALA A 699 -1.00 -21.40 -11.36
CA ALA A 699 -1.51 -21.97 -12.62
C ALA A 699 -2.41 -23.21 -12.43
N GLY A 700 -3.00 -23.43 -11.25
CA GLY A 700 -3.78 -24.65 -10.95
C GLY A 700 -2.95 -25.91 -10.61
N ALA A 701 -1.62 -25.86 -10.73
CA ALA A 701 -0.70 -26.94 -10.37
C ALA A 701 -1.03 -28.29 -11.04
N GLN A 702 -1.50 -29.30 -10.31
CA GLN A 702 -1.89 -30.59 -10.90
C GLN A 702 -3.32 -30.60 -11.46
N ASP A 703 -4.14 -29.60 -11.12
CA ASP A 703 -5.50 -29.42 -11.65
C ASP A 703 -5.52 -28.60 -12.96
N GLN A 704 -4.35 -28.10 -13.40
CA GLN A 704 -4.24 -27.15 -14.51
C GLN A 704 -4.94 -27.61 -15.80
N ASN A 705 -4.86 -28.90 -16.14
CA ASN A 705 -5.38 -29.50 -17.37
C ASN A 705 -6.74 -30.21 -17.15
N ARG A 706 -7.30 -30.06 -15.95
CA ARG A 706 -8.62 -30.56 -15.55
C ARG A 706 -9.56 -29.36 -15.41
N SER A 707 -10.06 -29.07 -14.20
CA SER A 707 -10.98 -27.95 -13.95
C SER A 707 -10.29 -26.62 -13.71
N LYS A 708 -9.01 -26.64 -13.28
CA LYS A 708 -8.21 -25.49 -12.88
C LYS A 708 -8.69 -24.70 -11.65
N ILE A 709 -9.92 -24.91 -11.18
CA ILE A 709 -10.58 -24.10 -10.13
C ILE A 709 -10.65 -24.77 -8.74
N ARG A 710 -10.13 -26.00 -8.55
CA ARG A 710 -10.35 -26.75 -7.28
C ARG A 710 -9.74 -26.09 -6.05
N ASP A 711 -8.56 -25.49 -6.19
CA ASP A 711 -7.87 -24.85 -5.06
C ASP A 711 -8.62 -23.59 -4.62
N GLU A 712 -9.11 -22.82 -5.59
CA GLU A 712 -9.89 -21.61 -5.39
C GLU A 712 -11.28 -21.93 -4.84
N LEU A 713 -11.92 -23.00 -5.33
CA LEU A 713 -13.18 -23.49 -4.77
C LEU A 713 -13.02 -23.84 -3.29
N ALA A 714 -11.96 -24.57 -2.92
CA ALA A 714 -11.72 -24.94 -1.53
C ALA A 714 -11.57 -23.71 -0.61
N SER A 715 -10.73 -22.75 -0.98
CA SER A 715 -10.53 -21.53 -0.18
C SER A 715 -11.74 -20.59 -0.22
N GLY A 716 -12.40 -20.44 -1.36
CA GLY A 716 -13.52 -19.52 -1.55
C GLY A 716 -14.77 -19.93 -0.77
N LEU A 717 -14.98 -21.24 -0.53
CA LEU A 717 -16.07 -21.70 0.34
C LEU A 717 -15.95 -21.20 1.78
N LEU A 718 -14.73 -20.91 2.24
CA LEU A 718 -14.45 -20.41 3.58
C LEU A 718 -14.63 -18.89 3.70
N GLU A 719 -14.75 -18.19 2.57
CA GLU A 719 -14.84 -16.74 2.57
C GLU A 719 -16.13 -16.24 3.24
N GLY A 720 -16.02 -15.25 4.10
CA GLY A 720 -17.18 -14.70 4.84
C GLY A 720 -17.80 -15.67 5.86
N THR A 721 -17.09 -16.74 6.26
CA THR A 721 -17.52 -17.64 7.34
C THR A 721 -16.73 -17.35 8.63
N ASP A 722 -17.23 -17.83 9.77
CA ASP A 722 -16.58 -17.71 11.09
C ASP A 722 -15.52 -18.82 11.33
N ILE A 723 -14.92 -19.35 10.26
CA ILE A 723 -14.04 -20.52 10.37
C ILE A 723 -12.70 -20.15 11.03
N ASN A 724 -12.25 -20.94 12.00
CA ASN A 724 -11.06 -20.62 12.80
C ASN A 724 -9.76 -21.18 12.18
N ILE A 725 -9.52 -20.96 10.88
CA ILE A 725 -8.29 -21.39 10.19
C ILE A 725 -7.82 -20.33 9.19
N LEU A 726 -6.52 -20.26 8.91
CA LEU A 726 -6.01 -19.37 7.88
C LEU A 726 -6.19 -19.99 6.49
N TYR A 727 -6.61 -19.19 5.52
CA TYR A 727 -6.73 -19.55 4.10
C TYR A 727 -6.40 -18.34 3.22
N GLN A 728 -5.99 -18.60 1.97
CA GLN A 728 -5.52 -17.57 1.05
C GLN A 728 -6.68 -16.96 0.26
N ALA A 729 -6.75 -15.63 0.17
CA ALA A 729 -7.51 -14.93 -0.86
C ALA A 729 -6.90 -15.18 -2.25
N TYR A 730 -7.72 -14.97 -3.28
CA TYR A 730 -7.32 -15.06 -4.67
C TYR A 730 -8.02 -14.02 -5.55
N ARG A 731 -7.41 -13.73 -6.69
CA ARG A 731 -7.98 -12.94 -7.79
C ARG A 731 -7.69 -13.66 -9.12
N PRO A 732 -8.71 -14.04 -9.90
CA PRO A 732 -8.52 -14.60 -11.24
C PRO A 732 -7.89 -13.54 -12.17
N THR A 733 -6.93 -13.95 -12.99
CA THR A 733 -6.23 -13.03 -13.91
C THR A 733 -5.72 -13.78 -15.15
N VAL A 734 -5.45 -13.06 -16.23
CA VAL A 734 -4.67 -13.57 -17.37
C VAL A 734 -3.23 -13.08 -17.25
N LEU A 735 -2.26 -13.98 -17.37
CA LEU A 735 -0.84 -13.62 -17.37
C LEU A 735 -0.35 -13.37 -18.79
N TYR A 736 0.39 -12.27 -18.98
CA TYR A 736 1.31 -12.08 -20.11
C TYR A 736 2.75 -12.17 -19.61
N LEU A 737 3.53 -13.11 -20.16
CA LEU A 737 4.93 -13.32 -19.81
C LEU A 737 5.80 -12.80 -20.97
N ASN A 738 6.61 -11.77 -20.74
CA ASN A 738 7.40 -11.09 -21.77
C ASN A 738 6.54 -10.68 -23.00
N GLY A 739 5.36 -10.12 -22.75
CA GLY A 739 4.43 -9.67 -23.80
C GLY A 739 3.61 -10.79 -24.47
N GLU A 740 3.84 -12.06 -24.11
CA GLU A 740 3.15 -13.21 -24.68
C GLU A 740 2.04 -13.73 -23.76
N TYR A 741 0.85 -13.97 -24.31
CA TYR A 741 -0.26 -14.57 -23.58
C TYR A 741 0.15 -15.89 -22.93
N TRP A 742 -0.01 -16.04 -21.61
CA TRP A 742 0.44 -17.20 -20.85
C TRP A 742 -0.70 -17.96 -20.15
N GLY A 743 -1.96 -17.60 -20.44
CA GLY A 743 -3.14 -18.29 -19.93
C GLY A 743 -3.65 -17.73 -18.60
N VAL A 744 -4.62 -18.44 -18.02
CA VAL A 744 -5.26 -18.03 -16.78
C VAL A 744 -4.34 -18.33 -15.60
N TYR A 745 -4.30 -17.42 -14.64
CA TYR A 745 -3.66 -17.60 -13.34
C TYR A 745 -4.62 -17.15 -12.24
N PHE A 746 -4.36 -17.61 -11.03
CA PHE A 746 -4.93 -17.02 -9.82
C PHE A 746 -3.81 -16.31 -9.08
N LEU A 747 -3.88 -14.99 -9.01
CA LEU A 747 -3.08 -14.21 -8.08
C LEU A 747 -3.58 -14.56 -6.67
N LYS A 748 -2.70 -14.99 -5.77
CA LYS A 748 -3.07 -15.37 -4.39
C LYS A 748 -2.11 -14.74 -3.38
N GLU A 749 -2.57 -14.61 -2.14
CA GLU A 749 -1.71 -14.25 -1.01
C GLU A 749 -0.54 -15.24 -0.92
N LYS A 750 0.69 -14.79 -0.62
CA LYS A 750 1.81 -15.74 -0.47
C LYS A 750 1.87 -16.29 0.95
N ARG A 751 1.47 -17.56 1.13
CA ARG A 751 1.61 -18.29 2.40
C ARG A 751 3.07 -18.41 2.87
N ASN A 752 3.48 -17.52 3.78
CA ASN A 752 4.79 -17.43 4.44
C ASN A 752 4.64 -16.73 5.81
N ARG A 753 5.75 -16.34 6.45
CA ARG A 753 5.72 -15.62 7.75
C ARG A 753 4.99 -14.28 7.70
N PHE A 754 5.06 -13.55 6.58
CA PHE A 754 4.39 -12.26 6.41
C PHE A 754 2.87 -12.44 6.28
N PHE A 755 2.41 -13.47 5.60
CA PHE A 755 0.99 -13.85 5.55
C PHE A 755 0.44 -14.14 6.95
N VAL A 756 1.15 -14.94 7.76
CA VAL A 756 0.72 -15.23 9.14
C VAL A 756 0.69 -13.96 9.99
N ALA A 757 1.74 -13.15 9.93
CA ALA A 757 1.83 -11.90 10.69
C ALA A 757 0.68 -10.92 10.32
N GLN A 758 0.40 -10.79 9.03
CA GLN A 758 -0.67 -9.94 8.51
C GLN A 758 -2.08 -10.42 8.95
N HIS A 759 -2.35 -11.73 8.88
CA HIS A 759 -3.63 -12.30 9.30
C HIS A 759 -3.84 -12.29 10.82
N GLU A 760 -2.76 -12.40 11.59
CA GLU A 760 -2.81 -12.27 13.05
C GLU A 760 -2.65 -10.82 13.54
N ASN A 761 -2.69 -9.84 12.63
CA ASN A 761 -2.58 -8.41 12.93
C ASN A 761 -1.35 -8.06 13.80
N THR A 762 -0.18 -8.59 13.44
CA THR A 762 1.09 -8.31 14.11
C THR A 762 2.16 -7.87 13.12
N GLU A 763 2.98 -6.89 13.52
CA GLU A 763 4.16 -6.47 12.75
C GLU A 763 5.34 -7.44 12.94
N ASN A 764 5.31 -8.26 14.00
CA ASN A 764 6.37 -9.19 14.32
C ASN A 764 6.26 -10.48 13.50
N ASN A 765 7.00 -10.51 12.40
CA ASN A 765 7.09 -11.67 11.52
C ASN A 765 8.23 -12.64 11.85
N VAL A 766 9.01 -12.40 12.92
CA VAL A 766 10.17 -13.22 13.30
C VAL A 766 9.92 -14.11 14.52
N ASP A 767 9.07 -13.69 15.46
CA ASP A 767 8.68 -14.46 16.65
C ASP A 767 7.48 -15.40 16.37
N LEU A 768 7.56 -16.18 15.28
CA LEU A 768 6.55 -17.18 14.94
C LEU A 768 7.20 -18.44 14.38
N ALA A 769 6.47 -19.55 14.47
CA ALA A 769 6.86 -20.84 13.90
C ALA A 769 5.81 -21.31 12.88
N ILE A 770 6.28 -21.93 11.79
CA ILE A 770 5.44 -22.54 10.76
C ILE A 770 6.03 -23.92 10.45
N GLY A 771 5.21 -24.96 10.61
CA GLY A 771 5.60 -26.35 10.36
C GLY A 771 4.73 -27.04 9.33
N LYS A 772 5.14 -28.23 8.90
CA LYS A 772 4.39 -29.11 8.01
C LYS A 772 4.51 -30.57 8.45
N GLY A 773 3.43 -31.32 8.27
CA GLY A 773 3.39 -32.74 8.61
C GLY A 773 3.73 -32.98 10.09
N PHE A 774 4.52 -34.00 10.39
CA PHE A 774 4.91 -34.30 11.77
C PHE A 774 6.04 -33.39 12.28
N LYS A 775 7.15 -33.30 11.52
CA LYS A 775 8.39 -32.65 12.00
C LYS A 775 9.00 -31.63 11.04
N GLN A 776 8.42 -31.42 9.86
CA GLN A 776 9.06 -30.53 8.87
C GLN A 776 8.90 -29.07 9.30
N ARG A 777 10.01 -28.33 9.26
CA ARG A 777 10.06 -26.91 9.59
C ARG A 777 9.99 -26.08 8.30
N SER A 778 9.06 -25.14 8.24
CA SER A 778 9.03 -24.11 7.19
C SER A 778 9.65 -22.79 7.66
N TYR A 779 9.44 -22.40 8.91
CA TYR A 779 10.02 -21.21 9.54
C TYR A 779 9.97 -21.32 11.06
N GLY A 780 10.90 -20.68 11.80
CA GLY A 780 10.95 -20.69 13.27
C GLY A 780 11.16 -22.08 13.88
N ASP A 781 11.15 -22.21 15.21
CA ASP A 781 11.32 -23.50 15.89
C ASP A 781 9.99 -24.25 16.07
N ASN A 782 9.95 -25.52 15.68
CA ASN A 782 8.78 -26.41 15.81
C ASN A 782 9.00 -27.57 16.79
N SER A 783 10.05 -27.54 17.62
CA SER A 783 10.32 -28.58 18.62
C SER A 783 9.13 -28.83 19.56
N ASP A 784 8.47 -27.75 20.02
CA ASP A 784 7.28 -27.80 20.86
C ASP A 784 6.09 -28.50 20.17
N TRP A 785 5.93 -28.34 18.86
CA TRP A 785 4.93 -29.08 18.09
C TRP A 785 5.21 -30.58 18.07
N VAL A 786 6.48 -30.96 17.88
CA VAL A 786 6.88 -32.38 17.86
C VAL A 786 6.53 -33.03 19.20
N SER A 787 6.89 -32.39 20.32
CA SER A 787 6.55 -32.85 21.67
C SER A 787 5.04 -32.95 21.90
N LEU A 788 4.28 -31.92 21.49
CA LEU A 788 2.82 -31.92 21.58
C LEU A 788 2.21 -33.09 20.81
N TYR A 789 2.64 -33.30 19.57
CA TYR A 789 2.14 -34.36 18.70
C TYR A 789 2.45 -35.75 19.28
N GLU A 790 3.68 -35.97 19.71
CA GLU A 790 4.09 -37.24 20.31
C GLU A 790 3.29 -37.52 21.59
N TYR A 791 3.09 -36.51 22.44
CA TYR A 791 2.24 -36.64 23.63
C TYR A 791 0.80 -37.01 23.24
N ALA A 792 0.18 -36.22 22.37
CA ALA A 792 -1.21 -36.40 21.97
C ALA A 792 -1.47 -37.79 21.35
N THR A 793 -0.52 -38.32 20.58
CA THR A 793 -0.68 -39.59 19.88
C THR A 793 -0.24 -40.82 20.70
N SER A 794 0.35 -40.62 21.89
CA SER A 794 0.77 -41.68 22.80
C SER A 794 -0.05 -41.78 24.09
N HIS A 795 -0.95 -40.82 24.35
CA HIS A 795 -1.78 -40.76 25.56
C HIS A 795 -3.27 -40.89 25.24
N ASP A 796 -4.06 -41.34 26.22
CA ASP A 796 -5.52 -41.39 26.13
C ASP A 796 -6.15 -40.02 26.40
N LEU A 797 -6.61 -39.34 25.35
CA LEU A 797 -7.20 -38.00 25.44
C LEU A 797 -8.65 -38.00 25.96
N SER A 798 -9.20 -39.16 26.33
CA SER A 798 -10.42 -39.19 27.15
C SER A 798 -10.15 -38.74 28.60
N SER A 799 -8.89 -38.76 29.04
CA SER A 799 -8.45 -38.17 30.31
C SER A 799 -8.47 -36.65 30.26
N ALA A 800 -9.03 -36.01 31.30
CA ALA A 800 -9.08 -34.56 31.42
C ALA A 800 -7.68 -33.92 31.46
N GLU A 801 -6.71 -34.56 32.13
CA GLU A 801 -5.33 -34.09 32.23
C GLU A 801 -4.62 -34.12 30.87
N ALA A 802 -4.72 -35.24 30.15
CA ALA A 802 -4.09 -35.39 28.86
C ALA A 802 -4.70 -34.45 27.80
N TYR A 803 -6.03 -34.28 27.83
CA TYR A 803 -6.70 -33.31 26.97
C TYR A 803 -6.34 -31.86 27.32
N ALA A 804 -6.21 -31.52 28.62
CA ALA A 804 -5.77 -30.20 29.06
C ALA A 804 -4.38 -29.87 28.50
N TYR A 805 -3.42 -30.79 28.59
CA TYR A 805 -2.08 -30.62 28.04
C TYR A 805 -2.11 -30.21 26.56
N VAL A 806 -2.94 -30.88 25.76
CA VAL A 806 -3.10 -30.61 24.32
C VAL A 806 -3.80 -29.27 24.09
N SER A 807 -4.94 -29.05 24.75
CA SER A 807 -5.78 -27.86 24.53
C SER A 807 -5.14 -26.55 25.03
N GLU A 808 -4.17 -26.61 25.95
CA GLU A 808 -3.36 -25.46 26.36
C GLU A 808 -2.34 -25.04 25.29
N ARG A 809 -1.91 -25.96 24.42
CA ARG A 809 -0.82 -25.76 23.45
C ARG A 809 -1.30 -25.70 22.00
N MET A 810 -2.46 -26.28 21.71
CA MET A 810 -3.11 -26.27 20.39
C MET A 810 -4.48 -25.61 20.49
N ASP A 811 -4.80 -24.80 19.49
CA ASP A 811 -6.17 -24.35 19.29
C ASP A 811 -6.97 -25.53 18.71
N VAL A 812 -7.67 -26.23 19.59
CA VAL A 812 -8.44 -27.44 19.26
C VAL A 812 -9.68 -27.14 18.41
N ASP A 813 -10.15 -25.89 18.40
CA ASP A 813 -11.25 -25.43 17.55
C ASP A 813 -10.73 -25.14 16.14
N SER A 814 -9.54 -24.53 16.02
CA SER A 814 -8.84 -24.40 14.74
C SER A 814 -8.56 -25.77 14.10
N PHE A 815 -8.12 -26.75 14.91
CA PHE A 815 -7.93 -28.11 14.41
C PHE A 815 -9.24 -28.77 13.96
N ARG A 816 -10.32 -28.58 14.72
CA ARG A 816 -11.67 -29.08 14.37
C ARG A 816 -12.11 -28.54 13.02
N ASP A 817 -12.05 -27.22 12.84
CA ASP A 817 -12.47 -26.55 11.61
C ASP A 817 -11.59 -26.95 10.41
N TYR A 818 -10.28 -27.06 10.59
CA TYR A 818 -9.35 -27.59 9.58
C TYR A 818 -9.74 -29.00 9.14
N MET A 819 -10.02 -29.91 10.09
CA MET A 819 -10.38 -31.28 9.78
C MET A 819 -11.73 -31.39 9.08
N ILE A 820 -12.72 -30.57 9.48
CA ILE A 820 -14.01 -30.51 8.81
C ILE A 820 -13.83 -30.09 7.34
N ALA A 821 -13.06 -29.02 7.09
CA ALA A 821 -12.81 -28.53 5.72
C ALA A 821 -12.07 -29.56 4.86
N GLU A 822 -11.03 -30.22 5.39
CA GLU A 822 -10.31 -31.31 4.71
C GLU A 822 -11.22 -32.50 4.37
N ILE A 823 -12.06 -32.90 5.32
CA ILE A 823 -12.97 -34.04 5.16
C ILE A 823 -14.06 -33.68 4.15
N TYR A 824 -14.66 -32.49 4.22
CA TYR A 824 -15.66 -32.05 3.26
C TYR A 824 -15.12 -32.08 1.84
N ASN A 825 -13.99 -31.41 1.61
CA ASN A 825 -13.31 -31.34 0.31
C ASN A 825 -12.96 -32.73 -0.27
N GLY A 826 -12.84 -33.72 0.61
CA GLY A 826 -12.45 -35.06 0.20
C GLY A 826 -11.00 -35.11 -0.26
N ASN A 827 -10.14 -34.32 0.38
CA ASN A 827 -8.74 -34.21 0.01
C ASN A 827 -7.99 -35.53 0.31
N THR A 828 -7.55 -36.20 -0.76
CA THR A 828 -6.76 -37.44 -0.70
C THR A 828 -5.26 -37.19 -0.60
N ASP A 829 -4.79 -35.96 -0.82
CA ASP A 829 -3.38 -35.59 -0.68
C ASP A 829 -3.08 -35.16 0.76
N THR A 830 -2.90 -36.17 1.61
CA THR A 830 -2.93 -35.99 3.06
C THR A 830 -1.61 -35.47 3.64
N TYR A 831 -0.64 -35.17 2.79
CA TYR A 831 0.62 -34.52 3.17
C TYR A 831 0.49 -32.99 3.30
N ASN A 832 -0.61 -32.40 2.81
CA ASN A 832 -0.87 -30.94 2.87
C ASN A 832 -1.36 -30.48 4.24
N PHE A 833 -0.64 -30.86 5.29
CA PHE A 833 -0.92 -30.50 6.68
C PHE A 833 0.05 -29.43 7.15
N GLN A 834 -0.46 -28.23 7.46
CA GLN A 834 0.34 -27.11 7.92
C GLN A 834 -0.30 -26.41 9.12
N TYR A 835 0.58 -25.94 9.99
CA TYR A 835 0.26 -25.27 11.23
C TYR A 835 1.26 -24.15 11.50
N TYR A 836 0.86 -23.21 12.34
CA TYR A 836 1.69 -22.11 12.81
C TYR A 836 1.42 -21.78 14.28
N ARG A 837 2.31 -21.01 14.88
CA ARG A 837 2.16 -20.49 16.24
C ARG A 837 2.90 -19.17 16.37
N LEU A 838 2.26 -18.19 17.00
CA LEU A 838 2.93 -16.99 17.52
C LEU A 838 3.61 -17.31 18.85
N LYS A 839 4.75 -16.69 19.16
CA LYS A 839 5.44 -16.90 20.45
C LYS A 839 4.50 -16.68 21.65
N GLY A 840 4.43 -17.68 22.53
CA GLY A 840 3.52 -17.68 23.69
C GLY A 840 2.06 -18.04 23.38
N GLY A 841 1.70 -18.20 22.10
CA GLY A 841 0.37 -18.60 21.66
C GLY A 841 0.21 -20.11 21.48
N LYS A 842 -0.94 -20.52 20.94
CA LYS A 842 -1.26 -21.92 20.60
C LYS A 842 -0.98 -22.23 19.13
N TRP A 843 -0.78 -23.51 18.83
CA TRP A 843 -0.71 -24.01 17.45
C TRP A 843 -2.07 -23.93 16.77
N LYS A 844 -2.13 -23.27 15.61
CA LYS A 844 -3.30 -23.10 14.74
C LYS A 844 -3.01 -23.62 13.32
N PHE A 845 -4.03 -23.77 12.49
CA PHE A 845 -3.93 -24.48 11.20
C PHE A 845 -4.08 -23.56 9.99
N ILE A 846 -3.41 -23.95 8.90
CA ILE A 846 -3.49 -23.26 7.60
C ILE A 846 -4.02 -24.24 6.56
N PHE A 847 -5.09 -23.84 5.88
CA PHE A 847 -5.80 -24.59 4.85
C PHE A 847 -5.23 -24.26 3.46
N TYR A 848 -4.65 -25.25 2.76
CA TYR A 848 -3.99 -25.01 1.46
C TYR A 848 -3.81 -26.26 0.58
N ASP A 849 -3.68 -26.02 -0.73
CA ASP A 849 -3.26 -26.97 -1.78
C ASP A 849 -4.24 -28.11 -2.07
N PHE A 850 -5.34 -27.77 -2.75
CA PHE A 850 -6.47 -28.67 -3.01
C PHE A 850 -6.62 -29.05 -4.48
N CYS A 851 -5.52 -29.10 -5.23
CA CYS A 851 -5.56 -29.58 -6.62
C CYS A 851 -6.00 -31.06 -6.74
N TRP A 852 -6.01 -31.82 -5.62
CA TRP A 852 -6.56 -33.17 -5.48
C TRP A 852 -7.88 -33.25 -4.69
N GLY A 853 -8.53 -32.11 -4.45
CA GLY A 853 -9.86 -32.04 -3.83
C GLY A 853 -11.00 -32.41 -4.77
N PHE A 854 -12.20 -32.55 -4.21
CA PHE A 854 -13.48 -32.67 -4.96
C PHE A 854 -13.51 -33.78 -6.03
N GLN A 855 -12.85 -34.92 -5.77
CA GLN A 855 -12.72 -35.99 -6.77
C GLN A 855 -13.96 -36.88 -6.87
N SER A 856 -14.53 -37.25 -5.72
CA SER A 856 -15.67 -38.15 -5.63
C SER A 856 -16.51 -37.81 -4.39
N PRO A 857 -17.83 -37.62 -4.53
CA PRO A 857 -18.70 -37.39 -3.38
C PRO A 857 -18.68 -38.56 -2.40
N GLY A 858 -18.50 -39.79 -2.91
CA GLY A 858 -18.46 -41.07 -2.18
C GLY A 858 -17.18 -41.38 -1.42
N HIS A 859 -16.13 -40.56 -1.53
CA HIS A 859 -14.84 -40.93 -0.94
C HIS A 859 -14.91 -40.95 0.60
N GLU A 860 -14.43 -42.03 1.22
CA GLU A 860 -14.44 -42.27 2.68
C GLU A 860 -13.32 -41.50 3.40
N THR A 861 -13.24 -40.19 3.14
CA THR A 861 -12.20 -39.31 3.69
C THR A 861 -12.23 -39.25 5.21
N LEU A 862 -13.42 -39.31 5.83
CA LEU A 862 -13.54 -39.37 7.29
C LEU A 862 -12.85 -40.63 7.84
N ALA A 863 -13.14 -41.81 7.29
CA ALA A 863 -12.53 -43.06 7.71
C ALA A 863 -11.00 -43.04 7.51
N PHE A 864 -10.55 -42.48 6.39
CA PHE A 864 -9.12 -42.27 6.13
C PHE A 864 -8.47 -41.40 7.21
N ARG A 865 -9.08 -40.25 7.56
CA ARG A 865 -8.58 -39.35 8.60
C ARG A 865 -8.68 -39.95 10.01
N MET A 866 -9.55 -40.92 10.24
CA MET A 866 -9.59 -41.68 11.50
C MET A 866 -8.50 -42.76 11.59
N GLY A 867 -7.67 -42.95 10.55
CA GLY A 867 -6.68 -44.02 10.51
C GLY A 867 -7.28 -45.42 10.33
N LYS A 868 -8.53 -45.52 9.84
CA LYS A 868 -9.20 -46.81 9.55
C LYS A 868 -8.70 -47.47 8.27
N THR A 869 -7.84 -46.80 7.52
CA THR A 869 -7.13 -47.31 6.35
C THR A 869 -5.62 -47.32 6.62
N PRO A 870 -4.82 -48.19 5.95
CA PRO A 870 -3.37 -48.23 6.15
C PRO A 870 -2.71 -46.92 5.66
N SER A 871 -2.59 -45.92 6.53
CA SER A 871 -1.93 -44.66 6.21
C SER A 871 -1.23 -44.08 7.43
N ASP A 872 0.10 -43.92 7.35
CA ASP A 872 0.93 -43.31 8.39
C ASP A 872 1.01 -41.79 8.21
N VAL A 873 -0.12 -41.11 8.42
CA VAL A 873 -0.25 -39.67 8.16
C VAL A 873 -0.45 -38.91 9.47
N CYS A 874 0.35 -37.85 9.67
CA CYS A 874 0.33 -36.99 10.85
C CYS A 874 -1.09 -36.55 11.26
N SER A 875 -1.82 -35.93 10.33
CA SER A 875 -3.18 -35.44 10.59
C SER A 875 -4.15 -36.54 11.03
N ALA A 876 -4.00 -37.76 10.51
CA ALA A 876 -4.88 -38.86 10.84
C ALA A 876 -4.69 -39.37 12.28
N LYS A 877 -3.42 -39.54 12.72
CA LYS A 877 -3.12 -39.97 14.10
C LYS A 877 -3.58 -38.95 15.13
N LEU A 878 -3.31 -37.67 14.88
CA LEU A 878 -3.75 -36.59 15.78
C LEU A 878 -5.27 -36.50 15.84
N PHE A 879 -5.96 -36.61 14.71
CA PHE A 879 -7.42 -36.61 14.67
C PHE A 879 -8.04 -37.80 15.42
N ALA A 880 -7.51 -39.01 15.19
CA ALA A 880 -7.93 -40.20 15.91
C ALA A 880 -7.74 -40.08 17.44
N ALA A 881 -6.64 -39.46 17.89
CA ALA A 881 -6.42 -39.17 19.30
C ALA A 881 -7.45 -38.17 19.85
N MET A 882 -7.67 -37.05 19.16
CA MET A 882 -8.63 -36.02 19.59
C MET A 882 -10.07 -36.55 19.71
N LEU A 883 -10.48 -37.47 18.83
CA LEU A 883 -11.81 -38.11 18.88
C LEU A 883 -12.06 -38.96 20.14
N GLN A 884 -11.03 -39.31 20.91
CA GLN A 884 -11.19 -40.02 22.19
C GLN A 884 -11.88 -39.13 23.24
N ASN A 885 -11.71 -37.81 23.14
CA ASN A 885 -12.39 -36.86 24.00
C ASN A 885 -13.85 -36.69 23.56
N LYS A 886 -14.81 -37.16 24.39
CA LYS A 886 -16.24 -37.14 24.04
C LYS A 886 -16.80 -35.74 23.81
N GLY A 887 -16.34 -34.74 24.58
CA GLY A 887 -16.80 -33.36 24.45
C GLY A 887 -16.33 -32.71 23.16
N TRP A 888 -15.04 -32.87 22.83
CA TRP A 888 -14.50 -32.40 21.56
C TRP A 888 -15.12 -33.12 20.35
N ARG A 889 -15.36 -34.43 20.45
CA ARG A 889 -16.04 -35.20 19.41
C ARG A 889 -17.48 -34.73 19.15
N ASP A 890 -18.24 -34.43 20.20
CA ASP A 890 -19.59 -33.85 20.07
C ASP A 890 -19.54 -32.47 19.39
N SER A 891 -18.62 -31.61 19.85
CA SER A 891 -18.39 -30.30 19.25
C SER A 891 -17.99 -30.39 17.76
N PHE A 892 -17.14 -31.36 17.40
CA PHE A 892 -16.80 -31.66 16.00
C PHE A 892 -18.04 -31.99 15.17
N CYS A 893 -18.91 -32.88 15.64
CA CYS A 893 -20.12 -33.27 14.90
C CYS A 893 -21.07 -32.08 14.73
N ARG A 894 -21.28 -31.29 15.78
CA ARG A 894 -22.15 -30.11 15.75
C ARG A 894 -21.64 -29.04 14.80
N ARG A 895 -20.35 -28.71 14.88
CA ARG A 895 -19.71 -27.77 13.96
C ARG A 895 -19.74 -28.27 12.52
N PHE A 896 -19.59 -29.58 12.29
CA PHE A 896 -19.71 -30.14 10.96
C PHE A 896 -21.15 -30.00 10.42
N GLY A 897 -22.17 -30.27 11.25
CA GLY A 897 -23.57 -30.05 10.88
C GLY A 897 -23.86 -28.59 10.52
N GLU A 898 -23.32 -27.64 11.29
CA GLU A 898 -23.41 -26.21 11.01
C GLU A 898 -22.77 -25.86 9.65
N LEU A 899 -21.53 -26.29 9.41
CA LEU A 899 -20.81 -25.99 8.17
C LEU A 899 -21.44 -26.65 6.94
N LEU A 900 -22.04 -27.84 7.07
CA LEU A 900 -22.82 -28.48 5.99
C LEU A 900 -24.07 -27.67 5.59
N ASN A 901 -24.63 -26.88 6.50
CA ASN A 901 -25.79 -26.03 6.24
C ASN A 901 -25.43 -24.57 5.91
N THR A 902 -24.14 -24.22 5.95
CA THR A 902 -23.66 -22.85 5.71
C THR A 902 -22.59 -22.83 4.62
N ALA A 903 -21.30 -22.95 4.99
CA ALA A 903 -20.16 -22.90 4.07
C ALA A 903 -20.23 -23.96 2.96
N PHE A 904 -20.77 -25.12 3.27
CA PHE A 904 -20.80 -26.31 2.41
C PHE A 904 -22.20 -26.71 1.95
N ALA A 905 -23.18 -25.80 2.07
CA ALA A 905 -24.51 -26.00 1.52
C ALA A 905 -24.43 -26.22 -0.01
N PRO A 906 -25.17 -27.19 -0.58
CA PRO A 906 -25.10 -27.51 -2.02
C PRO A 906 -25.28 -26.30 -2.93
N GLU A 907 -26.17 -25.38 -2.58
CA GLU A 907 -26.49 -24.17 -3.34
C GLU A 907 -25.30 -23.21 -3.36
N ARG A 908 -24.67 -22.98 -2.20
CA ARG A 908 -23.48 -22.13 -2.07
C ARG A 908 -22.30 -22.70 -2.85
N VAL A 909 -22.08 -24.01 -2.75
CA VAL A 909 -20.98 -24.68 -3.44
C VAL A 909 -21.21 -24.66 -4.95
N SER A 910 -22.44 -24.90 -5.40
CA SER A 910 -22.80 -24.82 -6.82
C SER A 910 -22.65 -23.40 -7.36
N ALA A 911 -23.09 -22.38 -6.62
CA ALA A 911 -22.96 -20.98 -7.02
C ALA A 911 -21.49 -20.58 -7.22
N LEU A 912 -20.60 -20.94 -6.28
CA LEU A 912 -19.18 -20.65 -6.40
C LEU A 912 -18.52 -21.43 -7.56
N ILE A 913 -18.96 -22.66 -7.85
CA ILE A 913 -18.50 -23.40 -9.04
C ILE A 913 -18.87 -22.64 -10.33
N GLU A 914 -20.10 -22.14 -10.45
CA GLU A 914 -20.53 -21.39 -11.64
C GLU A 914 -19.76 -20.07 -11.79
N GLU A 915 -19.51 -19.37 -10.68
CA GLU A 915 -18.70 -18.14 -10.67
C GLU A 915 -17.28 -18.42 -11.16
N LEU A 916 -16.60 -19.39 -10.55
CA LEU A 916 -15.24 -19.77 -10.93
C LEU A 916 -15.15 -20.30 -12.36
N TYR A 917 -16.17 -21.05 -12.80
CA TYR A 917 -16.30 -21.48 -14.18
C TYR A 917 -16.38 -20.30 -15.14
N GLY A 918 -17.22 -19.31 -14.84
CA GLY A 918 -17.39 -18.10 -15.65
C GLY A 918 -16.10 -17.30 -15.83
N TYR A 919 -15.23 -17.29 -14.83
CA TYR A 919 -13.90 -16.67 -14.94
C TYR A 919 -12.97 -17.41 -15.90
N VAL A 920 -12.91 -18.73 -15.81
CA VAL A 920 -11.89 -19.49 -16.53
C VAL A 920 -12.31 -19.90 -17.93
N GLU A 921 -13.59 -20.22 -18.14
CA GLU A 921 -14.09 -20.83 -19.37
C GLU A 921 -13.75 -20.06 -20.66
N PRO A 922 -13.89 -18.72 -20.71
CA PRO A 922 -13.59 -17.94 -21.92
C PRO A 922 -12.14 -18.11 -22.39
N GLU A 923 -11.23 -18.43 -21.46
CA GLU A 923 -9.79 -18.54 -21.71
C GLU A 923 -9.32 -19.99 -21.92
N ILE A 924 -10.07 -21.00 -21.43
CA ILE A 924 -9.63 -22.40 -21.45
C ILE A 924 -9.29 -22.86 -22.87
N LYS A 925 -10.08 -22.48 -23.88
CA LYS A 925 -9.81 -22.88 -25.27
C LYS A 925 -8.44 -22.40 -25.73
N ARG A 926 -8.15 -21.11 -25.58
CA ARG A 926 -6.87 -20.49 -25.96
C ARG A 926 -5.71 -21.06 -25.15
N GLU A 927 -5.91 -21.28 -23.86
CA GLU A 927 -4.92 -21.93 -22.98
C GLU A 927 -4.59 -23.35 -23.46
N ARG A 928 -5.61 -24.14 -23.85
CA ARG A 928 -5.43 -25.51 -24.35
C ARG A 928 -4.69 -25.53 -25.68
N GLU A 929 -5.02 -24.64 -26.60
CA GLU A 929 -4.30 -24.50 -27.88
C GLU A 929 -2.81 -24.18 -27.70
N LYS A 930 -2.47 -23.38 -26.67
CA LYS A 930 -1.07 -23.05 -26.35
C LYS A 930 -0.32 -24.21 -25.69
N PHE A 931 -0.90 -24.82 -24.65
CA PHE A 931 -0.16 -25.73 -23.77
C PHE A 931 -0.38 -27.24 -24.04
N ASN A 932 -1.42 -27.64 -24.78
CA ASN A 932 -1.69 -29.07 -25.06
C ASN A 932 -1.02 -29.61 -26.32
N LYS A 933 0.09 -29.01 -26.75
CA LYS A 933 0.89 -29.55 -27.87
C LYS A 933 1.71 -30.75 -27.40
N ASP A 934 1.98 -31.70 -28.29
CA ASP A 934 2.82 -32.89 -28.00
C ASP A 934 4.21 -32.50 -27.45
N THR A 935 4.70 -31.33 -27.84
CA THR A 935 5.91 -30.71 -27.30
C THR A 935 5.62 -29.31 -26.75
N PHE A 936 6.34 -28.95 -25.70
CA PHE A 936 6.42 -27.58 -25.20
C PHE A 936 7.89 -27.15 -25.23
N MET A 937 8.20 -26.07 -25.95
CA MET A 937 9.58 -25.63 -26.19
C MET A 937 10.50 -26.71 -26.77
N GLY A 938 9.98 -27.53 -27.70
CA GLY A 938 10.74 -28.62 -28.32
C GLY A 938 10.89 -29.88 -27.45
N VAL A 939 10.34 -29.89 -26.23
CA VAL A 939 10.43 -31.01 -25.30
C VAL A 939 9.10 -31.76 -25.24
N LYS A 940 9.15 -33.09 -25.40
CA LYS A 940 7.97 -33.96 -25.33
C LYS A 940 7.27 -33.84 -23.97
N GLN A 941 5.97 -33.61 -24.00
CA GLN A 941 5.16 -33.57 -22.79
C GLN A 941 4.62 -34.96 -22.43
N PRO A 942 4.55 -35.32 -21.14
CA PRO A 942 3.77 -36.49 -20.70
C PRO A 942 2.30 -36.35 -21.09
N ASN A 943 1.66 -37.42 -21.56
CA ASN A 943 0.23 -37.42 -21.92
C ASN A 943 -0.69 -36.96 -20.77
N THR A 944 -0.27 -37.20 -19.52
CA THR A 944 -0.97 -36.76 -18.29
C THR A 944 -0.93 -35.25 -18.05
N ASN A 945 -0.17 -34.50 -18.85
CA ASN A 945 -0.11 -33.04 -18.83
C ASN A 945 -1.08 -32.40 -19.83
N LEU A 946 -1.62 -33.17 -20.79
CA LEU A 946 -2.53 -32.68 -21.82
C LEU A 946 -3.98 -32.72 -21.31
N GLY A 947 -4.80 -31.74 -21.71
CA GLY A 947 -6.24 -31.69 -21.43
C GLY A 947 -7.07 -31.49 -22.69
N THR A 948 -8.39 -31.50 -22.60
CA THR A 948 -9.28 -31.03 -23.68
C THR A 948 -10.35 -30.12 -23.12
N TYR A 949 -11.03 -29.36 -23.98
CA TYR A 949 -12.16 -28.52 -23.55
C TYR A 949 -13.33 -29.38 -23.05
N GLU A 950 -13.61 -30.50 -23.70
CA GLU A 950 -14.62 -31.48 -23.27
C GLU A 950 -14.24 -32.12 -21.92
N GLY A 951 -12.95 -32.37 -21.70
CA GLY A 951 -12.42 -32.84 -20.43
C GLY A 951 -12.64 -31.82 -19.31
N PHE A 952 -12.37 -30.54 -19.58
CA PHE A 952 -12.69 -29.44 -18.65
C PHE A 952 -14.20 -29.41 -18.31
N GLN A 953 -15.08 -29.44 -19.30
CA GLN A 953 -16.55 -29.48 -19.09
C GLN A 953 -17.00 -30.72 -18.28
N SER A 954 -16.39 -31.88 -18.53
CA SER A 954 -16.64 -33.09 -17.75
C SER A 954 -16.20 -32.92 -16.29
N GLU A 955 -15.09 -32.23 -16.03
CA GLU A 955 -14.59 -32.02 -14.67
C GLU A 955 -15.49 -31.03 -13.91
N ILE A 956 -15.98 -29.98 -14.56
CA ILE A 956 -16.97 -29.06 -14.00
C ILE A 956 -18.26 -29.80 -13.63
N SER A 957 -18.73 -30.70 -14.49
CA SER A 957 -19.91 -31.54 -14.21
C SER A 957 -19.70 -32.43 -12.98
N LYS A 958 -18.50 -32.98 -12.77
CA LYS A 958 -18.15 -33.76 -11.56
C LYS A 958 -18.14 -32.89 -10.30
N LEU A 959 -17.69 -31.64 -10.38
CA LEU A 959 -17.75 -30.71 -9.25
C LEU A 959 -19.19 -30.39 -8.85
N LYS A 960 -20.08 -30.18 -9.83
CA LYS A 960 -21.52 -29.98 -9.58
C LYS A 960 -22.16 -31.22 -8.95
N ASP A 961 -21.84 -32.42 -9.44
CA ASP A 961 -22.30 -33.68 -8.84
C ASP A 961 -21.79 -33.85 -7.40
N PHE A 962 -20.54 -33.48 -7.17
CA PHE A 962 -19.93 -33.49 -5.84
C PHE A 962 -20.71 -32.57 -4.88
N ALA A 963 -20.97 -31.32 -5.27
CA ALA A 963 -21.69 -30.34 -4.45
C ALA A 963 -23.04 -30.86 -3.95
N GLN A 964 -23.77 -31.55 -4.82
CA GLN A 964 -25.11 -32.07 -4.53
C GLN A 964 -25.09 -33.32 -3.65
N LYS A 965 -24.14 -34.24 -3.87
CA LYS A 965 -24.14 -35.55 -3.22
C LYS A 965 -23.28 -35.63 -1.95
N ARG A 966 -22.25 -34.78 -1.83
CA ARG A 966 -21.27 -34.87 -0.74
C ARG A 966 -21.88 -34.71 0.65
N PRO A 967 -22.83 -33.78 0.91
CA PRO A 967 -23.38 -33.61 2.26
C PRO A 967 -24.08 -34.85 2.81
N GLU A 968 -24.97 -35.47 2.03
CA GLU A 968 -25.70 -36.67 2.46
C GLU A 968 -24.78 -37.87 2.67
N GLU A 969 -23.78 -38.01 1.80
CA GLU A 969 -22.76 -39.04 1.96
C GLU A 969 -21.91 -38.83 3.22
N LEU A 970 -21.56 -37.58 3.55
CA LEU A 970 -20.86 -37.27 4.80
C LEU A 970 -21.73 -37.54 6.04
N LYS A 971 -23.03 -37.23 6.01
CA LYS A 971 -23.96 -37.57 7.10
C LYS A 971 -23.99 -39.09 7.33
N ARG A 972 -24.07 -39.90 6.25
CA ARG A 972 -23.99 -41.37 6.30
C ARG A 972 -22.66 -41.84 6.90
N GLN A 973 -21.55 -41.26 6.44
CA GLN A 973 -20.21 -41.60 6.92
C GLN A 973 -20.04 -41.23 8.40
N LEU A 974 -20.50 -40.07 8.85
CA LEU A 974 -20.45 -39.62 10.24
C LEU A 974 -21.25 -40.57 11.14
N GLN A 975 -22.49 -40.89 10.75
CA GLN A 975 -23.34 -41.81 11.51
C GLN A 975 -22.68 -43.18 11.69
N SER A 976 -22.20 -43.77 10.59
CA SER A 976 -21.58 -45.10 10.60
C SER A 976 -20.23 -45.11 11.31
N ASN A 977 -19.34 -44.17 11.00
CA ASN A 977 -17.97 -44.22 11.49
C ASN A 977 -17.83 -43.79 12.95
N LEU A 978 -18.73 -42.95 13.47
CA LEU A 978 -18.71 -42.48 14.86
C LEU A 978 -19.77 -43.16 15.74
N GLY A 979 -20.65 -43.98 15.16
CA GLY A 979 -21.70 -44.70 15.88
C GLY A 979 -22.77 -43.78 16.46
N LEU A 980 -23.20 -42.78 15.68
CA LEU A 980 -24.21 -41.80 16.12
C LEU A 980 -25.62 -42.39 16.03
N SER A 981 -26.48 -42.11 17.00
CA SER A 981 -27.88 -42.55 16.98
C SER A 981 -28.71 -41.74 15.99
N ASP A 982 -29.83 -42.32 15.52
CA ASP A 982 -30.79 -41.61 14.66
C ASP A 982 -31.30 -40.31 15.31
N SER A 983 -31.52 -40.32 16.63
CA SER A 983 -31.94 -39.14 17.38
C SER A 983 -30.90 -38.02 17.35
N TYR A 984 -29.62 -38.38 17.47
CA TYR A 984 -28.51 -37.42 17.42
C TYR A 984 -28.34 -36.87 15.99
N MET A 985 -28.43 -37.75 14.99
CA MET A 985 -28.38 -37.33 13.59
C MET A 985 -29.47 -36.30 13.27
N LYS A 986 -30.70 -36.55 13.72
CA LYS A 986 -31.82 -35.61 13.57
C LYS A 986 -31.61 -34.29 14.32
N GLU A 987 -31.09 -34.35 15.55
CA GLU A 987 -30.82 -33.14 16.36
C GLU A 987 -29.75 -32.24 15.71
N VAL A 988 -28.66 -32.84 15.21
CA VAL A 988 -27.47 -32.09 14.78
C VAL A 988 -27.46 -31.77 13.29
N PHE A 989 -28.00 -32.66 12.45
CA PHE A 989 -27.91 -32.55 10.99
C PHE A 989 -29.25 -32.32 10.29
N GLY A 990 -30.37 -32.29 11.03
CA GLY A 990 -31.73 -32.09 10.53
C GLY A 990 -32.40 -33.37 10.08
#